data_AF-A0A561SFF1-F1
#
_entry.id   AF-A0A561SFF1-F1
#
_cell.length_a   1.000
_cell.length_b   1.000
_cell.length_c   1.000
_cell.angle_alpha   90.00
_cell.angle_beta   90.00
_cell.angle_gamma   90.00
#
_symmetry.space_group_name_H-M   'P 1'
#
loop_
_entity.id
_entity.type
_entity.pdbx_description
1 polymer ?
#
loop_
_entity_poly.entity_id
_entity_poly.type
_entity_poly.pdbx_seq_one_letter_code
_entity_poly.pdbx_strand_id
1 'polypeptide(L)'
;MTTSQQPGGPVLRFDLRAAPWDLADREGLRFAIEDQLAALEEPLRPSGTHHRVLVVDTPSGLTLRQTWYEQLLAYQATGRVRLLCLLVGPLPEREAPDGSDGPDGPAQAPDGWPGARRLRRPGLLRSTQAAVLWVGDLRAAPAGGARTAPDDPYALAVLVDLLLAPELFDEVLDRTADGAHGVAAPALRVLEQDLAPQARARAWSEALKQFAGGNEPAAPGAPARTRTSEPALLTELRAATAAGGAPVHRDPAGPVARARAAVEESLAEAAQELELLGGPAGLATGAGRTEYRAALTDAEAALARLRGYVARALADGGPGLTPSGAELTQRLAELGVQVEPPRVTRERIAESLRGYALGLLGEGLPLRAAAERFSRLAHQVAPLPTARLAPRLDELQRSHRRALTPAPVPVPGGAALPLAALAGLLGGLWPWPLGLLALLAPLLLGGGALLGANRLGTARDGLPRALRLAAAGLAGALLGGLLGALADPPPVFGAIALLVALVLTGWLLLHSWRREVRRWGLAGAIAPARTELVGLETLLTEVAAACWAVEERTYCADAATAVVGVLRAAARAAEQEAAEQEAVAEEQPAGDPWAADDPWTADDPWTGDDPWAAADRTDRAGDTGAAEPGSDDESTGGSWLDTEGWGEEWDEPAPTPTVPTAAAGAAAPVPAPDQACDLPFALPSRPPGNGPRWLERDDGDGGAELVTTLVGDLADAAVAALEPYWGVMIRGRTGPQAERQTAERVRELLALARTHLHRHGVLPPPPFAQPHRLRSGPAGLLGIDANRVADAAGPLADRAAAVQLTSVDQQALLSRDPAAARWVHFAPAAARPAIERAAGTAKVAEGTEVWTSTGRYAGLLCLLPLRPDAVLTVHQRESEDDPW
;
A
#
# COMPACT_ATOMS: atom_id res chain seq x y z
N MET A 1 24.74 36.28 -3.62
CA MET A 1 24.61 35.78 -5.00
C MET A 1 24.66 34.27 -4.93
N THR A 2 23.51 33.62 -4.99
CA THR A 2 23.35 32.16 -4.97
C THR A 2 23.55 31.65 -6.40
N THR A 3 24.76 31.19 -6.72
CA THR A 3 24.95 30.30 -7.87
C THR A 3 24.21 29.02 -7.57
N SER A 4 23.08 28.84 -8.26
CA SER A 4 22.40 27.56 -8.42
C SER A 4 23.44 26.49 -8.80
N GLN A 5 23.77 25.60 -7.87
CA GLN A 5 24.46 24.35 -8.17
C GLN A 5 23.56 23.58 -9.13
N GLN A 6 23.85 23.66 -10.43
CA GLN A 6 23.26 22.72 -11.37
C GLN A 6 23.77 21.33 -10.98
N PRO A 7 22.88 20.32 -10.85
CA PRO A 7 23.31 18.95 -10.66
C PRO A 7 24.08 18.52 -11.91
N GLY A 8 25.40 18.54 -11.85
CA GLY A 8 26.23 18.00 -12.92
C GLY A 8 26.28 16.47 -12.83
N GLY A 9 26.66 15.82 -13.92
CA GLY A 9 26.73 14.35 -14.01
C GLY A 9 27.67 13.59 -13.06
N PRO A 10 27.54 12.26 -12.94
CA PRO A 10 28.41 11.41 -12.18
C PRO A 10 29.83 11.45 -12.76
N VAL A 11 30.78 11.07 -11.92
CA VAL A 11 32.20 10.95 -12.29
C VAL A 11 32.42 9.56 -12.90
N LEU A 12 32.95 9.52 -14.12
CA LEU A 12 33.35 8.29 -14.81
C LEU A 12 34.71 7.83 -14.28
N ARG A 13 34.86 6.52 -14.03
CA ARG A 13 36.08 5.95 -13.43
C ARG A 13 36.84 5.11 -14.44
N PHE A 14 38.15 5.35 -14.56
CA PHE A 14 39.03 4.50 -15.35
C PHE A 14 40.28 4.12 -14.52
N ASP A 15 40.48 2.83 -14.19
CA ASP A 15 41.67 2.35 -13.47
C ASP A 15 42.68 1.70 -14.44
N LEU A 16 43.66 2.50 -14.85
CA LEU A 16 44.68 2.12 -15.85
C LEU A 16 45.73 1.15 -15.30
N ARG A 17 45.74 0.87 -13.99
CA ARG A 17 46.80 0.09 -13.33
C ARG A 17 46.64 -1.42 -13.50
N ALA A 18 45.42 -1.92 -13.69
CA ALA A 18 45.13 -3.35 -13.83
C ALA A 18 45.05 -3.76 -15.33
N ALA A 19 46.14 -4.36 -15.85
CA ALA A 19 46.26 -5.03 -17.17
C ALA A 19 46.01 -4.13 -18.42
N PRO A 20 46.25 -4.58 -19.68
CA PRO A 20 46.52 -3.67 -20.80
C PRO A 20 45.22 -3.08 -21.34
N TRP A 21 45.07 -1.77 -21.19
CA TRP A 21 44.00 -1.02 -21.83
C TRP A 21 44.35 -0.88 -23.30
N ASP A 22 43.94 -1.84 -24.12
CA ASP A 22 44.13 -1.84 -25.57
C ASP A 22 43.06 -0.95 -26.27
N LEU A 23 42.79 0.22 -25.67
CA LEU A 23 41.94 1.26 -26.24
C LEU A 23 42.82 2.16 -27.12
N ALA A 24 43.41 1.59 -28.17
CA ALA A 24 44.13 2.37 -29.16
C ALA A 24 43.19 3.24 -30.01
N ASP A 25 41.89 2.90 -30.05
CA ASP A 25 40.90 3.52 -30.94
C ASP A 25 39.79 4.31 -30.21
N ARG A 26 39.36 5.40 -30.85
CA ARG A 26 38.35 6.35 -30.35
C ARG A 26 36.98 5.70 -30.14
N GLU A 27 36.65 4.67 -30.92
CA GLU A 27 35.38 3.95 -30.80
C GLU A 27 35.30 3.12 -29.50
N GLY A 28 36.41 2.48 -29.12
CA GLY A 28 36.47 1.72 -27.86
C GLY A 28 36.30 2.61 -26.63
N LEU A 29 36.92 3.80 -26.64
CA LEU A 29 36.74 4.79 -25.57
C LEU A 29 35.29 5.27 -25.49
N ARG A 30 34.65 5.50 -26.64
CA ARG A 30 33.23 5.89 -26.70
C ARG A 30 32.33 4.80 -26.12
N PHE A 31 32.52 3.55 -26.52
CA PHE A 31 31.74 2.42 -25.99
C PHE A 31 31.88 2.30 -24.47
N ALA A 32 33.11 2.41 -23.94
CA ALA A 32 33.34 2.35 -22.49
C ALA A 32 32.68 3.50 -21.72
N ILE A 33 32.62 4.71 -22.29
CA ILE A 33 31.91 5.85 -21.70
C ILE A 33 30.39 5.62 -21.74
N GLU A 34 29.85 5.16 -22.87
CA GLU A 34 28.41 4.89 -23.03
C GLU A 34 27.94 3.76 -22.10
N ASP A 35 28.73 2.70 -21.95
CA ASP A 35 28.47 1.58 -21.05
C ASP A 35 28.45 2.00 -19.57
N GLN A 36 29.46 2.77 -19.12
CA GLN A 36 29.45 3.31 -17.76
C GLN A 36 28.29 4.28 -17.51
N LEU A 37 27.88 5.07 -18.51
CA LEU A 37 26.71 5.94 -18.37
C LEU A 37 25.40 5.14 -18.31
N ALA A 38 25.29 4.04 -19.06
CA ALA A 38 24.13 3.15 -19.02
C ALA A 38 24.01 2.43 -17.67
N ALA A 39 25.13 1.96 -17.10
CA ALA A 39 25.19 1.32 -15.79
C ALA A 39 24.85 2.25 -14.61
N LEU A 40 24.83 3.57 -14.82
CA LEU A 40 24.45 4.55 -13.82
C LEU A 40 22.95 4.92 -13.86
N GLU A 41 22.16 4.22 -14.69
CA GLU A 41 20.68 4.28 -14.77
C GLU A 41 20.05 5.69 -14.88
N GLU A 42 20.76 6.69 -15.39
CA GLU A 42 20.22 8.05 -15.56
C GLU A 42 19.66 8.28 -16.97
N PRO A 43 18.39 8.74 -17.11
CA PRO A 43 17.84 9.11 -18.41
C PRO A 43 18.53 10.36 -18.97
N LEU A 44 19.14 10.19 -20.16
CA LEU A 44 19.53 11.19 -21.16
C LEU A 44 19.55 12.65 -20.67
N ARG A 45 20.75 13.12 -20.32
CA ARG A 45 21.00 14.50 -19.88
C ARG A 45 20.68 15.56 -20.95
N PRO A 46 20.34 16.79 -20.52
CA PRO A 46 20.32 17.95 -21.41
C PRO A 46 21.70 18.17 -22.03
N SER A 47 21.74 18.36 -23.35
CA SER A 47 22.96 18.60 -24.12
C SER A 47 23.72 19.83 -23.57
N GLY A 48 25.00 19.66 -23.19
CA GLY A 48 25.88 20.76 -22.78
C GLY A 48 26.61 20.60 -21.44
N THR A 49 26.33 19.57 -20.63
CA THR A 49 27.07 19.31 -19.38
C THR A 49 28.45 18.71 -19.63
N HIS A 50 29.45 19.17 -18.86
CA HIS A 50 30.81 18.61 -18.87
C HIS A 50 30.84 17.16 -18.39
N HIS A 51 31.71 16.33 -18.98
CA HIS A 51 31.98 14.97 -18.49
C HIS A 51 33.07 15.02 -17.42
N ARG A 52 32.80 14.49 -16.24
CA ARG A 52 33.78 14.37 -15.15
C ARG A 52 34.44 13.00 -15.24
N VAL A 53 35.76 12.96 -15.32
CA VAL A 53 36.52 11.72 -15.50
C VAL A 53 37.62 11.63 -14.45
N LEU A 54 37.58 10.57 -13.65
CA LEU A 54 38.61 10.19 -12.68
C LEU A 54 39.43 9.04 -13.26
N VAL A 55 40.73 9.27 -13.42
CA VAL A 55 41.66 8.27 -13.95
C VAL A 55 42.64 7.87 -12.86
N VAL A 56 42.72 6.58 -12.55
CA VAL A 56 43.70 6.03 -11.61
C VAL A 56 44.85 5.43 -12.40
N ASP A 57 46.08 5.90 -12.18
CA ASP A 57 47.26 5.48 -12.93
C ASP A 57 48.50 5.43 -12.03
N THR A 58 49.64 5.06 -12.58
CA THR A 58 50.96 5.10 -11.91
C THR A 58 51.82 6.25 -12.43
N PRO A 59 52.80 6.74 -11.66
CA PRO A 59 53.71 7.78 -12.14
C PRO A 59 54.46 7.44 -13.44
N SER A 60 54.77 6.16 -13.69
CA SER A 60 55.37 5.69 -14.96
C SER A 60 54.34 5.58 -16.08
N GLY A 61 53.12 5.13 -15.76
CA GLY A 61 51.99 5.02 -16.70
C GLY A 61 51.62 6.36 -17.35
N LEU A 62 51.75 7.47 -16.60
CA LEU A 62 51.43 8.82 -17.08
C LEU A 62 52.18 9.21 -18.37
N THR A 63 53.44 8.81 -18.52
CA THR A 63 54.23 9.05 -19.74
C THR A 63 54.04 7.97 -20.79
N LEU A 64 53.80 6.72 -20.39
CA LEU A 64 53.61 5.61 -21.32
C LEU A 64 52.28 5.69 -22.08
N ARG A 65 51.25 6.28 -21.47
CA ARG A 65 49.87 6.32 -22.00
C ARG A 65 49.45 7.72 -22.46
N GLN A 66 50.39 8.55 -22.89
CA GLN A 66 50.11 9.94 -23.28
C GLN A 66 49.01 10.03 -24.36
N THR A 67 49.07 9.16 -25.39
CA THR A 67 48.07 9.10 -26.47
C THR A 67 46.65 8.85 -25.96
N TRP A 68 46.49 8.08 -24.88
CA TRP A 68 45.17 7.81 -24.30
C TRP A 68 44.59 9.06 -23.62
N TYR A 69 45.41 9.81 -22.89
CA TYR A 69 45.01 11.10 -22.31
C TYR A 69 44.65 12.14 -23.38
N GLU A 70 45.36 12.13 -24.52
CA GLU A 70 45.03 12.99 -25.68
C GLU A 70 43.66 12.65 -26.27
N GLN A 71 43.38 11.36 -26.49
CA GLN A 71 42.09 10.91 -27.00
C GLN A 71 40.94 11.25 -26.04
N LEU A 72 41.16 11.08 -24.74
CA LEU A 72 40.17 11.41 -23.71
C LEU A 72 39.86 12.90 -23.66
N LEU A 73 40.88 13.77 -23.66
CA LEU A 73 40.67 15.22 -23.66
C LEU A 73 40.09 15.75 -24.99
N ALA A 74 40.33 15.03 -26.10
CA ALA A 74 39.76 15.33 -27.41
C ALA A 74 38.29 14.87 -27.56
N TYR A 75 37.75 14.09 -26.62
CA TYR A 75 36.37 13.60 -26.67
C TYR A 75 35.36 14.76 -26.47
N GLN A 76 34.56 15.06 -27.50
CA GLN A 76 33.62 16.20 -27.52
C GLN A 76 32.14 15.82 -27.76
N ALA A 77 31.77 14.54 -27.65
CA ALA A 77 30.47 14.04 -28.13
C ALA A 77 29.24 14.77 -27.54
N THR A 78 29.33 15.31 -26.31
CA THR A 78 28.19 16.00 -25.64
C THR A 78 28.58 17.15 -24.69
N GLY A 79 29.88 17.43 -24.51
CA GLY A 79 30.41 18.48 -23.61
C GLY A 79 31.94 18.40 -23.46
N ARG A 80 32.57 19.39 -22.81
CA ARG A 80 34.03 19.34 -22.52
C ARG A 80 34.33 18.34 -21.39
N VAL A 81 35.46 17.64 -21.47
CA VAL A 81 35.94 16.72 -20.44
C VAL A 81 36.70 17.48 -19.34
N ARG A 82 36.39 17.18 -18.07
CA ARG A 82 37.12 17.58 -16.87
C ARG A 82 37.80 16.35 -16.29
N LEU A 83 39.12 16.38 -16.15
CA LEU A 83 39.96 15.22 -15.85
C LEU A 83 40.71 15.38 -14.53
N LEU A 84 40.57 14.40 -13.63
CA LEU A 84 41.40 14.29 -12.43
C LEU A 84 42.20 12.99 -12.52
N CYS A 85 43.53 13.08 -12.54
CA CYS A 85 44.43 11.93 -12.52
C CYS A 85 44.90 11.64 -11.09
N LEU A 86 44.52 10.50 -10.54
CA LEU A 86 45.02 9.96 -9.29
C LEU A 86 46.21 9.04 -9.56
N LEU A 87 47.42 9.51 -9.29
CA LEU A 87 48.64 8.72 -9.42
C LEU A 87 48.94 7.99 -8.12
N VAL A 88 49.06 6.67 -8.19
CA VAL A 88 49.36 5.82 -7.05
C VAL A 88 50.74 5.19 -7.21
N GLY A 89 51.57 5.30 -6.18
CA GLY A 89 52.85 4.61 -6.08
C GLY A 89 54.09 5.50 -6.11
N PRO A 90 55.28 4.90 -5.97
CA PRO A 90 56.53 5.64 -5.89
C PRO A 90 56.94 6.24 -7.24
N LEU A 91 57.70 7.33 -7.19
CA LEU A 91 58.37 7.86 -8.38
C LEU A 91 59.41 6.84 -8.89
N PRO A 92 59.48 6.60 -10.21
CA PRO A 92 60.48 5.69 -10.76
C PRO A 92 61.89 6.17 -10.42
N GLU A 93 62.76 5.24 -10.05
CA GLU A 93 64.18 5.53 -9.89
C GLU A 93 64.77 5.85 -11.27
N ARG A 94 65.74 6.78 -11.31
CA ARG A 94 66.46 7.06 -12.55
C ARG A 94 67.24 5.79 -12.90
N GLU A 95 66.87 5.12 -13.99
CA GLU A 95 67.78 4.19 -14.66
C GLU A 95 69.10 4.93 -14.87
N ALA A 96 70.18 4.40 -14.27
CA ALA A 96 71.51 4.80 -14.66
C ALA A 96 71.59 4.62 -16.18
N PRO A 97 72.12 5.60 -16.94
CA PRO A 97 72.24 5.42 -18.38
C PRO A 97 72.99 4.13 -18.65
N ASP A 98 72.33 3.22 -19.38
CA ASP A 98 72.93 1.98 -19.86
C ASP A 98 74.27 2.25 -20.53
N GLY A 99 75.21 1.34 -20.28
CA GLY A 99 76.63 1.51 -20.52
C GLY A 99 76.99 2.17 -21.85
N SER A 100 77.65 3.31 -21.76
CA SER A 100 78.73 3.62 -22.69
C SER A 100 80.04 3.14 -22.06
N ASP A 101 80.49 1.95 -22.45
CA ASP A 101 81.89 1.54 -22.34
C ASP A 101 82.73 2.49 -23.22
N GLY A 102 83.06 3.65 -22.68
CA GLY A 102 84.09 4.54 -23.18
C GLY A 102 85.25 4.58 -22.18
N PRO A 103 86.51 4.38 -22.58
CA PRO A 103 87.62 4.18 -21.66
C PRO A 103 88.19 5.51 -21.13
N ASP A 104 87.33 6.44 -20.71
CA ASP A 104 87.73 7.64 -19.99
C ASP A 104 86.84 7.78 -18.74
N GLY A 105 87.50 7.75 -17.57
CA GLY A 105 86.90 7.52 -16.26
C GLY A 105 85.84 8.52 -15.79
N PRO A 106 85.23 8.26 -14.62
CA PRO A 106 84.08 9.00 -14.13
C PRO A 106 84.49 10.46 -13.84
N ALA A 107 83.99 11.39 -14.64
CA ALA A 107 83.94 12.78 -14.26
C ALA A 107 83.05 12.89 -13.01
N GLN A 108 83.69 13.12 -11.88
CA GLN A 108 83.09 13.57 -10.63
C GLN A 108 82.05 14.65 -10.93
N ALA A 109 80.77 14.30 -10.79
CA ALA A 109 79.72 15.29 -10.63
C ALA A 109 80.00 16.03 -9.31
N PRO A 110 80.09 17.36 -9.30
CA PRO A 110 80.41 18.10 -8.10
C PRO A 110 79.28 17.95 -7.07
N ASP A 111 79.67 17.45 -5.90
CA ASP A 111 79.14 17.65 -4.56
C ASP A 111 77.72 18.27 -4.44
N GLY A 112 76.77 17.47 -3.94
CA GLY A 112 75.84 17.97 -2.92
C GLY A 112 74.33 17.92 -3.16
N TRP A 113 73.82 17.39 -4.29
CA TRP A 113 72.38 17.11 -4.44
C TRP A 113 72.16 15.67 -4.88
N PRO A 114 71.44 14.82 -4.10
CA PRO A 114 71.02 13.52 -4.59
C PRO A 114 70.15 13.76 -5.83
N GLY A 115 70.43 13.04 -6.92
CA GLY A 115 69.77 13.20 -8.21
C GLY A 115 68.25 13.29 -8.05
N ALA A 116 67.70 14.47 -8.32
CA ALA A 116 66.34 14.83 -7.93
C ALA A 116 65.32 13.91 -8.61
N ARG A 117 64.64 13.06 -7.81
CA ARG A 117 63.44 12.32 -8.23
C ARG A 117 62.39 13.34 -8.67
N ARG A 118 62.01 13.34 -9.94
CA ARG A 118 61.05 14.29 -10.53
C ARG A 118 59.84 13.56 -11.10
N LEU A 119 58.65 14.07 -10.83
CA LEU A 119 57.43 13.62 -11.48
C LEU A 119 57.42 14.11 -12.93
N ARG A 120 57.38 13.18 -13.89
CA ARG A 120 57.25 13.49 -15.32
C ARG A 120 55.78 13.60 -15.67
N ARG A 121 55.33 14.80 -16.04
CA ARG A 121 53.92 15.07 -16.39
C ARG A 121 53.81 15.48 -17.86
N PRO A 122 52.95 14.86 -18.67
CA PRO A 122 52.62 15.31 -20.02
C PRO A 122 52.10 16.75 -20.06
N GLY A 123 52.49 17.51 -21.08
CA GLY A 123 52.09 18.92 -21.26
C GLY A 123 50.57 19.16 -21.36
N LEU A 124 49.81 18.14 -21.76
CA LEU A 124 48.34 18.20 -21.91
C LEU A 124 47.62 18.32 -20.57
N LEU A 125 48.22 17.78 -19.50
CA LEU A 125 47.70 17.86 -18.13
C LEU A 125 48.08 19.18 -17.42
N ARG A 126 48.38 20.22 -18.20
CA ARG A 126 48.58 21.61 -17.71
C ARG A 126 47.36 22.49 -17.96
N SER A 127 46.28 21.95 -18.53
CA SER A 127 45.06 22.71 -18.79
C SER A 127 44.31 23.02 -17.50
N THR A 128 43.45 24.05 -17.51
CA THR A 128 42.52 24.32 -16.40
C THR A 128 41.42 23.26 -16.26
N GLN A 129 41.41 22.26 -17.13
CA GLN A 129 40.44 21.17 -17.15
C GLN A 129 41.05 19.85 -16.69
N ALA A 130 42.36 19.82 -16.37
CA ALA A 130 43.08 18.63 -15.95
C ALA A 130 43.97 18.92 -14.73
N ALA A 131 43.90 18.06 -13.72
CA ALA A 131 44.79 18.12 -12.56
C ALA A 131 45.33 16.74 -12.18
N VAL A 132 46.48 16.73 -11.50
CA VAL A 132 47.15 15.50 -11.05
C VAL A 132 47.26 15.49 -9.53
N LEU A 133 46.69 14.46 -8.90
CA LEU A 133 46.87 14.14 -7.50
C LEU A 133 47.87 13.00 -7.36
N TRP A 134 48.97 13.24 -6.67
CA TRP A 134 49.99 12.22 -6.46
C TRP A 134 49.95 11.65 -5.04
N VAL A 135 49.65 10.36 -4.95
CA VAL A 135 49.62 9.56 -3.73
C VAL A 135 50.76 8.56 -3.76
N GLY A 136 51.78 8.80 -2.93
CA GLY A 136 52.98 7.99 -2.91
C GLY A 136 52.97 6.85 -1.88
N ASP A 137 52.13 6.94 -0.85
CA ASP A 137 51.90 5.88 0.14
C ASP A 137 50.45 5.95 0.64
N LEU A 138 49.62 4.97 0.25
CA LEU A 138 48.21 4.90 0.61
C LEU A 138 47.95 4.52 2.07
N ARG A 139 48.93 3.92 2.77
CA ARG A 139 48.79 3.53 4.20
C ARG A 139 49.27 4.61 5.15
N ALA A 140 50.19 5.46 4.68
CA ALA A 140 50.92 6.47 5.43
C ALA A 140 51.68 5.89 6.64
N ALA A 141 52.57 4.94 6.36
CA ALA A 141 53.34 4.20 7.36
C ALA A 141 54.30 5.11 8.17
N PRO A 142 54.56 4.84 9.46
CA PRO A 142 55.52 5.62 10.26
C PRO A 142 56.96 5.43 9.76
N ALA A 143 57.79 6.46 9.95
CA ALA A 143 59.22 6.41 9.65
C ALA A 143 59.88 5.21 10.37
N GLY A 144 60.39 4.24 9.61
CA GLY A 144 61.11 3.07 10.14
C GLY A 144 60.33 1.75 10.22
N GLY A 145 59.07 1.70 9.77
CA GLY A 145 58.32 0.44 9.63
C GLY A 145 58.82 -0.42 8.44
N ALA A 146 58.60 -1.74 8.51
CA ALA A 146 58.89 -2.65 7.40
C ALA A 146 58.22 -2.14 6.10
N ARG A 147 58.98 -2.07 5.00
CA ARG A 147 58.51 -1.68 3.66
C ARG A 147 57.37 -2.62 3.23
N THR A 148 56.15 -2.27 3.59
CA THR A 148 54.94 -2.89 3.07
C THR A 148 54.62 -2.25 1.72
N ALA A 149 53.98 -3.00 0.82
CA ALA A 149 53.66 -2.50 -0.51
C ALA A 149 52.84 -1.19 -0.40
N PRO A 150 53.23 -0.11 -1.09
CA PRO A 150 52.57 1.20 -1.02
C PRO A 150 51.14 1.21 -1.62
N ASP A 151 50.77 0.15 -2.34
CA ASP A 151 49.44 -0.10 -2.88
C ASP A 151 48.59 -0.89 -1.88
N ASP A 152 47.74 -0.18 -1.11
CA ASP A 152 46.64 -0.81 -0.38
C ASP A 152 45.36 -0.68 -1.22
N PRO A 153 44.84 -1.77 -1.82
CA PRO A 153 43.68 -1.71 -2.70
C PRO A 153 42.43 -1.21 -1.97
N TYR A 154 42.35 -1.43 -0.66
CA TYR A 154 41.23 -0.98 0.17
C TYR A 154 41.25 0.53 0.40
N ALA A 155 42.41 1.06 0.78
CA ALA A 155 42.61 2.48 1.00
C ALA A 155 42.38 3.27 -0.30
N LEU A 156 42.79 2.70 -1.43
CA LEU A 156 42.50 3.28 -2.73
C LEU A 156 41.02 3.25 -3.09
N ALA A 157 40.31 2.15 -2.80
CA ALA A 157 38.87 2.07 -3.07
C ALA A 157 38.11 3.19 -2.36
N VAL A 158 38.46 3.48 -1.09
CA VAL A 158 37.88 4.60 -0.31
C VAL A 158 38.25 5.95 -0.91
N LEU A 159 39.51 6.16 -1.29
CA LEU A 159 39.94 7.43 -1.90
C LEU A 159 39.25 7.67 -3.26
N VAL A 160 39.09 6.61 -4.05
CA VAL A 160 38.35 6.67 -5.31
C VAL A 160 36.88 6.98 -5.04
N ASP A 161 36.23 6.27 -4.12
CA ASP A 161 34.81 6.52 -3.79
C ASP A 161 34.57 7.96 -3.30
N LEU A 162 35.49 8.50 -2.50
CA LEU A 162 35.48 9.90 -2.08
C LEU A 162 35.54 10.86 -3.28
N LEU A 163 36.44 10.62 -4.25
CA LEU A 163 36.60 11.45 -5.45
C LEU A 163 35.53 11.20 -6.52
N LEU A 164 34.70 10.17 -6.38
CA LEU A 164 33.52 9.96 -7.23
C LEU A 164 32.35 10.88 -6.84
N ALA A 165 32.38 11.51 -5.66
CA ALA A 165 31.44 12.57 -5.31
C ALA A 165 31.65 13.79 -6.23
N PRO A 166 30.67 14.14 -7.10
CA PRO A 166 30.88 15.16 -8.13
C PRO A 166 31.24 16.54 -7.57
N GLU A 167 30.68 16.89 -6.41
CA GLU A 167 30.93 18.19 -5.76
C GLU A 167 32.37 18.29 -5.25
N LEU A 168 32.89 17.18 -4.70
CA LEU A 168 34.27 17.12 -4.22
C LEU A 168 35.26 17.00 -5.39
N PHE A 169 34.92 16.23 -6.43
CA PHE A 169 35.71 16.13 -7.66
C PHE A 169 35.97 17.52 -8.26
N ASP A 170 34.91 18.31 -8.45
CA ASP A 170 35.01 19.64 -9.05
C ASP A 170 35.85 20.58 -8.18
N GLU A 171 35.62 20.60 -6.87
CA GLU A 171 36.38 21.45 -5.96
C GLU A 171 37.87 21.08 -5.93
N VAL A 172 38.19 19.79 -5.90
CA VAL A 172 39.58 19.30 -5.89
C VAL A 172 40.27 19.60 -7.21
N LEU A 173 39.58 19.39 -8.33
CA LEU A 173 40.08 19.73 -9.66
C LEU A 173 40.38 21.23 -9.76
N ASP A 174 39.43 22.09 -9.40
CA ASP A 174 39.57 23.54 -9.52
C ASP A 174 40.69 24.07 -8.63
N ARG A 175 40.78 23.61 -7.38
CA ARG A 175 41.85 24.03 -6.47
C ARG A 175 43.23 23.53 -6.84
N THR A 176 43.32 22.34 -7.43
CA THR A 176 44.59 21.79 -7.89
C THR A 176 45.03 22.46 -9.19
N ALA A 177 44.11 22.69 -10.12
CA ALA A 177 44.37 23.37 -11.40
C ALA A 177 44.80 24.84 -11.21
N ASP A 178 44.25 25.53 -10.21
CA ASP A 178 44.68 26.87 -9.78
C ASP A 178 46.09 26.91 -9.16
N GLY A 179 46.62 25.75 -8.76
CA GLY A 179 47.90 25.60 -8.07
C GLY A 179 49.12 25.66 -9.00
N ALA A 180 50.31 25.77 -8.40
CA ALA A 180 51.56 25.74 -9.14
C ALA A 180 51.71 24.41 -9.89
N HIS A 181 51.75 24.49 -11.22
CA HIS A 181 51.87 23.35 -12.14
C HIS A 181 50.71 22.34 -12.15
N GLY A 182 49.55 22.59 -11.53
CA GLY A 182 48.40 21.66 -11.62
C GLY A 182 48.64 20.27 -11.00
N VAL A 183 49.62 20.14 -10.11
CA VAL A 183 49.97 18.89 -9.41
C VAL A 183 49.97 19.13 -7.91
N ALA A 184 49.26 18.31 -7.14
CA ALA A 184 49.27 18.34 -5.69
C ALA A 184 49.40 16.93 -5.08
N ALA A 185 49.95 16.87 -3.87
CA ALA A 185 49.92 15.68 -3.03
C ALA A 185 48.89 15.88 -1.91
N PRO A 186 47.95 14.94 -1.72
CA PRO A 186 46.91 15.08 -0.71
C PRO A 186 47.41 14.70 0.68
N ALA A 187 47.00 15.48 1.69
CA ALA A 187 46.94 15.05 3.07
C ALA A 187 45.47 14.92 3.48
N LEU A 188 45.12 13.82 4.15
CA LEU A 188 43.74 13.44 4.40
C LEU A 188 43.51 13.11 5.87
N ARG A 189 42.32 13.48 6.34
CA ARG A 189 41.65 12.88 7.49
C ARG A 189 40.21 12.64 7.09
N VAL A 190 39.78 11.39 7.13
CA VAL A 190 38.45 10.97 6.67
C VAL A 190 37.78 10.17 7.77
N LEU A 191 36.58 10.57 8.13
CA LEU A 191 35.63 9.79 8.89
C LEU A 191 34.65 9.13 7.91
N GLU A 192 34.69 7.82 7.85
CA GLU A 192 33.71 7.00 7.14
C GLU A 192 32.59 6.59 8.10
N GLN A 193 31.37 6.99 7.74
CA GLN A 193 30.15 6.71 8.48
C GLN A 193 29.27 5.81 7.63
N ASP A 194 29.06 4.59 8.08
CA ASP A 194 28.12 3.68 7.44
C ASP A 194 27.43 2.82 8.49
N LEU A 195 26.42 2.07 8.07
CA LEU A 195 25.86 1.00 8.88
C LEU A 195 26.75 -0.23 8.76
N ALA A 196 26.98 -0.90 9.90
CA ALA A 196 27.56 -2.23 9.90
C ALA A 196 26.78 -3.14 8.93
N PRO A 197 27.43 -4.03 8.14
CA PRO A 197 26.74 -4.85 7.15
C PRO A 197 25.55 -5.63 7.72
N GLN A 198 25.71 -6.19 8.93
CA GLN A 198 24.64 -6.91 9.63
C GLN A 198 23.51 -5.97 10.08
N ALA A 199 23.84 -4.77 10.60
CA ALA A 199 22.85 -3.78 10.99
C ALA A 199 22.03 -3.29 9.79
N ARG A 200 22.68 -3.11 8.64
CA ARG A 200 22.03 -2.74 7.37
C ARG A 200 21.09 -3.82 6.88
N ALA A 201 21.52 -5.07 6.84
CA ALA A 201 20.70 -6.20 6.42
C ALA A 201 19.48 -6.40 7.33
N ARG A 202 19.69 -6.32 8.66
CA ARG A 202 18.60 -6.39 9.65
C ARG A 202 17.62 -5.23 9.50
N ALA A 203 18.10 -3.99 9.42
CA ALA A 203 17.25 -2.81 9.25
C ALA A 203 16.45 -2.86 7.94
N TRP A 204 17.05 -3.40 6.86
CA TRP A 204 16.36 -3.62 5.59
C TRP A 204 15.25 -4.67 5.71
N SER A 205 15.53 -5.85 6.29
CA SER A 205 14.53 -6.90 6.53
C SER A 205 13.39 -6.40 7.43
N GLU A 206 13.73 -5.74 8.55
CA GLU A 206 12.74 -5.18 9.49
C GLU A 206 11.87 -4.11 8.81
N ALA A 207 12.47 -3.24 8.01
CA ALA A 207 11.73 -2.23 7.25
C ALA A 207 10.77 -2.86 6.24
N LEU A 208 11.21 -3.90 5.50
CA LEU A 208 10.34 -4.63 4.57
C LEU A 208 9.18 -5.33 5.29
N LYS A 209 9.44 -5.98 6.42
CA LYS A 209 8.42 -6.62 7.26
C LYS A 209 7.42 -5.62 7.82
N GLN A 210 7.89 -4.49 8.34
CA GLN A 210 7.02 -3.42 8.85
C GLN A 210 6.23 -2.74 7.72
N PHE A 211 6.82 -2.58 6.53
CA PHE A 211 6.19 -2.01 5.36
C PHE A 211 5.08 -2.92 4.78
N ALA A 212 5.33 -4.22 4.65
CA ALA A 212 4.33 -5.20 4.23
C ALA A 212 3.18 -5.31 5.26
N GLY A 213 3.53 -5.30 6.55
CA GLY A 213 2.65 -5.55 7.68
C GLY A 213 2.64 -7.02 8.07
N GLY A 214 2.56 -7.32 9.38
CA GLY A 214 2.48 -8.70 9.86
C GLY A 214 1.23 -9.44 9.40
N ASN A 215 1.33 -10.78 9.28
CA ASN A 215 0.18 -11.67 9.12
C ASN A 215 -0.66 -11.79 10.41
N GLU A 216 -0.14 -11.35 11.55
CA GLU A 216 -0.88 -11.36 12.80
C GLU A 216 -1.96 -10.27 12.78
N PRO A 217 -3.23 -10.62 13.02
CA PRO A 217 -4.28 -9.62 13.14
C PRO A 217 -3.91 -8.67 14.26
N ALA A 218 -3.84 -7.37 13.94
CA ALA A 218 -3.56 -6.32 14.92
C ALA A 218 -4.43 -6.56 16.17
N ALA A 219 -3.78 -6.61 17.34
CA ALA A 219 -4.46 -6.87 18.61
C ALA A 219 -5.74 -6.01 18.70
N PRO A 220 -6.91 -6.61 18.99
CA PRO A 220 -8.17 -5.90 18.97
C PRO A 220 -8.16 -4.80 20.05
N GLY A 221 -7.97 -3.55 19.65
CA GLY A 221 -8.00 -2.41 20.56
C GLY A 221 -6.92 -1.33 20.38
N ALA A 222 -5.94 -1.47 19.48
CA ALA A 222 -5.02 -0.37 19.16
C ALA A 222 -5.67 0.59 18.15
N PRO A 223 -6.11 1.80 18.52
CA PRO A 223 -6.62 2.76 17.54
C PRO A 223 -5.42 3.28 16.74
N ALA A 224 -5.24 2.76 15.52
CA ALA A 224 -4.47 3.46 14.50
C ALA A 224 -5.20 4.78 14.21
N ARG A 225 -4.84 5.84 14.94
CA ARG A 225 -5.35 7.20 14.75
C ARG A 225 -4.77 7.75 13.46
N THR A 226 -5.33 7.30 12.34
CA THR A 226 -5.05 7.87 11.03
C THR A 226 -5.79 9.18 10.89
N ARG A 227 -5.09 10.23 10.46
CA ARG A 227 -5.70 11.56 10.26
C ARG A 227 -6.48 11.61 8.95
N THR A 228 -6.17 10.71 8.03
CA THR A 228 -6.83 10.56 6.72
C THR A 228 -8.23 10.04 6.94
N SER A 229 -9.19 10.97 6.91
CA SER A 229 -10.61 10.66 6.82
C SER A 229 -10.96 10.16 5.42
N GLU A 230 -11.93 9.25 5.33
CA GLU A 230 -12.51 8.83 4.06
C GLU A 230 -12.98 10.07 3.26
N PRO A 231 -12.64 10.20 1.97
CA PRO A 231 -13.14 11.26 1.10
C PRO A 231 -14.67 11.41 1.16
N ALA A 232 -15.15 12.66 1.12
CA ALA A 232 -16.59 12.97 1.19
C ALA A 232 -17.42 12.24 0.12
N LEU A 233 -16.85 12.05 -1.07
CA LEU A 233 -17.47 11.33 -2.19
C LEU A 233 -17.69 9.84 -1.88
N LEU A 234 -16.74 9.18 -1.21
CA LEU A 234 -16.89 7.78 -0.77
C LEU A 234 -17.92 7.67 0.37
N THR A 235 -17.97 8.70 1.21
CA THR A 235 -19.00 8.81 2.25
C THR A 235 -20.39 8.99 1.66
N GLU A 236 -20.55 9.75 0.57
CA GLU A 236 -21.81 9.93 -0.15
C GLU A 236 -22.30 8.60 -0.76
N LEU A 237 -21.43 7.86 -1.44
CA LEU A 237 -21.76 6.55 -2.02
C LEU A 237 -22.22 5.54 -0.96
N ARG A 238 -21.62 5.58 0.25
CA ARG A 238 -22.01 4.76 1.41
C ARG A 238 -23.28 5.26 2.11
N ALA A 239 -23.44 6.56 2.30
CA ALA A 239 -24.62 7.11 2.99
C ALA A 239 -25.91 6.74 2.24
N ALA A 240 -25.82 6.69 0.91
CA ALA A 240 -26.93 6.28 0.07
C ALA A 240 -27.29 4.77 0.16
N THR A 241 -26.49 3.91 0.81
CA THR A 241 -26.88 2.52 1.14
C THR A 241 -27.48 2.40 2.54
N ALA A 242 -27.11 3.29 3.47
CA ALA A 242 -27.54 3.24 4.88
C ALA A 242 -28.81 4.05 5.18
N ALA A 243 -29.05 5.15 4.47
CA ALA A 243 -30.25 5.95 4.62
C ALA A 243 -31.12 5.77 3.36
N GLY A 244 -32.37 5.35 3.53
CA GLY A 244 -33.39 5.28 2.48
C GLY A 244 -33.82 6.65 1.92
N GLY A 245 -32.85 7.56 1.73
CA GLY A 245 -33.01 8.95 1.32
C GLY A 245 -32.40 9.24 -0.05
N ALA A 246 -32.44 8.28 -0.97
CA ALA A 246 -32.27 8.64 -2.38
C ALA A 246 -33.42 9.59 -2.77
N PRO A 247 -33.15 10.71 -3.47
CA PRO A 247 -34.21 11.57 -3.99
C PRO A 247 -34.95 10.81 -5.11
N VAL A 248 -35.95 10.03 -4.71
CA VAL A 248 -36.82 9.30 -5.64
C VAL A 248 -37.91 10.24 -6.09
N HIS A 249 -37.91 10.59 -7.38
CA HIS A 249 -39.02 11.33 -7.97
C HIS A 249 -40.03 10.33 -8.54
N ARG A 250 -41.23 10.32 -7.96
CA ARG A 250 -42.33 9.47 -8.46
C ARG A 250 -43.13 10.30 -9.45
N ASP A 251 -43.27 9.80 -10.68
CA ASP A 251 -44.18 10.39 -11.64
C ASP A 251 -45.62 10.23 -11.13
N PRO A 252 -46.36 11.33 -10.88
CA PRO A 252 -47.74 11.26 -10.42
C PRO A 252 -48.67 10.54 -11.41
N ALA A 253 -48.32 10.47 -12.70
CA ALA A 253 -49.07 9.74 -13.73
C ALA A 253 -48.59 8.28 -13.93
N GLY A 254 -47.53 7.88 -13.23
CA GLY A 254 -46.91 6.57 -13.35
C GLY A 254 -47.86 5.41 -12.97
N PRO A 255 -47.62 4.19 -13.49
CA PRO A 255 -48.46 3.03 -13.18
C PRO A 255 -48.46 2.66 -11.69
N VAL A 256 -47.34 2.82 -10.98
CA VAL A 256 -47.27 2.59 -9.53
C VAL A 256 -48.08 3.63 -8.75
N ALA A 257 -47.99 4.91 -9.13
CA ALA A 257 -48.76 5.99 -8.50
C ALA A 257 -50.27 5.79 -8.71
N ARG A 258 -50.68 5.39 -9.92
CA ARG A 258 -52.08 5.05 -10.23
C ARG A 258 -52.57 3.83 -9.45
N ALA A 259 -51.76 2.78 -9.33
CA ALA A 259 -52.10 1.61 -8.53
C ALA A 259 -52.26 1.96 -7.04
N ARG A 260 -51.37 2.80 -6.48
CA ARG A 260 -51.50 3.32 -5.12
C ARG A 260 -52.80 4.11 -4.95
N ALA A 261 -53.04 5.08 -5.82
CA ALA A 261 -54.25 5.92 -5.74
C ALA A 261 -55.52 5.05 -5.78
N ALA A 262 -55.56 4.03 -6.64
CA ALA A 262 -56.68 3.09 -6.70
C ALA A 262 -56.85 2.27 -5.41
N VAL A 263 -55.76 1.89 -4.72
CA VAL A 263 -55.84 1.24 -3.40
C VAL A 263 -56.37 2.22 -2.35
N GLU A 264 -55.89 3.45 -2.31
CA GLU A 264 -56.33 4.45 -1.34
C GLU A 264 -57.81 4.83 -1.54
N GLU A 265 -58.24 5.00 -2.79
CA GLU A 265 -59.62 5.28 -3.18
C GLU A 265 -60.55 4.14 -2.79
N SER A 266 -60.25 2.89 -3.21
CA SER A 266 -61.07 1.72 -2.85
C SER A 266 -61.12 1.44 -1.34
N LEU A 267 -60.04 1.71 -0.59
CA LEU A 267 -60.06 1.63 0.87
C LEU A 267 -60.86 2.76 1.53
N ALA A 268 -60.90 3.95 0.92
CA ALA A 268 -61.74 5.06 1.39
C ALA A 268 -63.22 4.78 1.11
N GLU A 269 -63.56 4.26 -0.06
CA GLU A 269 -64.89 3.79 -0.42
C GLU A 269 -65.35 2.66 0.52
N ALA A 270 -64.51 1.66 0.78
CA ALA A 270 -64.81 0.61 1.74
C ALA A 270 -65.04 1.17 3.16
N ALA A 271 -64.30 2.19 3.58
CA ALA A 271 -64.53 2.83 4.86
C ALA A 271 -65.87 3.58 4.90
N GLN A 272 -66.26 4.26 3.82
CA GLN A 272 -67.55 4.95 3.70
C GLN A 272 -68.73 3.96 3.71
N GLU A 273 -68.65 2.87 2.95
CA GLU A 273 -69.68 1.82 2.94
C GLU A 273 -69.79 1.09 4.28
N LEU A 274 -68.68 0.96 5.02
CA LEU A 274 -68.68 0.43 6.38
C LEU A 274 -69.44 1.35 7.36
N GLU A 275 -69.39 2.66 7.17
CA GLU A 275 -70.18 3.61 7.97
C GLU A 275 -71.68 3.51 7.67
N LEU A 276 -72.06 3.32 6.40
CA LEU A 276 -73.44 3.06 5.99
C LEU A 276 -73.96 1.75 6.57
N LEU A 277 -73.14 0.69 6.55
CA LEU A 277 -73.46 -0.60 7.18
C LEU A 277 -73.61 -0.47 8.71
N GLY A 278 -72.84 0.42 9.36
CA GLY A 278 -72.98 0.74 10.78
C GLY A 278 -74.26 1.53 11.11
N GLY A 279 -75.02 1.98 10.12
CA GLY A 279 -76.28 2.68 10.30
C GLY A 279 -77.45 1.78 10.76
N PRO A 280 -78.60 2.38 11.11
CA PRO A 280 -79.81 1.63 11.46
C PRO A 280 -80.35 0.79 10.29
N ALA A 281 -80.20 1.28 9.05
CA ALA A 281 -80.55 0.54 7.84
C ALA A 281 -79.66 -0.71 7.67
N GLY A 282 -78.36 -0.60 7.92
CA GLY A 282 -77.44 -1.74 7.87
C GLY A 282 -77.77 -2.82 8.89
N LEU A 283 -78.26 -2.45 10.09
CA LEU A 283 -78.75 -3.42 11.07
C LEU A 283 -80.04 -4.12 10.61
N ALA A 284 -81.00 -3.37 10.06
CA ALA A 284 -82.31 -3.91 9.67
C ALA A 284 -82.27 -4.73 8.38
N THR A 285 -81.72 -4.16 7.31
CA THR A 285 -81.75 -4.74 5.96
C THR A 285 -80.41 -5.35 5.54
N GLY A 286 -79.30 -4.97 6.18
CA GLY A 286 -77.95 -5.32 5.72
C GLY A 286 -77.43 -4.43 4.59
N ALA A 287 -78.06 -3.26 4.34
CA ALA A 287 -77.62 -2.28 3.36
C ALA A 287 -76.15 -1.88 3.57
N GLY A 288 -75.38 -1.75 2.48
CA GLY A 288 -73.95 -1.43 2.50
C GLY A 288 -73.02 -2.65 2.55
N ARG A 289 -73.53 -3.87 2.82
CA ARG A 289 -72.67 -5.07 2.92
C ARG A 289 -72.14 -5.53 1.57
N THR A 290 -72.96 -5.48 0.53
CA THR A 290 -72.60 -5.88 -0.83
C THR A 290 -71.61 -4.90 -1.44
N GLU A 291 -71.86 -3.61 -1.24
CA GLU A 291 -71.03 -2.50 -1.69
C GLU A 291 -69.67 -2.51 -0.96
N TYR A 292 -69.67 -2.67 0.37
CA TYR A 292 -68.44 -2.85 1.16
C TYR A 292 -67.58 -4.01 0.67
N ARG A 293 -68.19 -5.15 0.33
CA ARG A 293 -67.47 -6.31 -0.18
C ARG A 293 -66.90 -6.07 -1.58
N ALA A 294 -67.66 -5.40 -2.45
CA ALA A 294 -67.19 -5.01 -3.78
C ALA A 294 -65.97 -4.07 -3.67
N ALA A 295 -66.07 -3.03 -2.84
CA ALA A 295 -64.96 -2.10 -2.61
C ALA A 295 -63.71 -2.79 -2.03
N LEU A 296 -63.89 -3.77 -1.13
CA LEU A 296 -62.77 -4.59 -0.64
C LEU A 296 -62.15 -5.47 -1.73
N THR A 297 -62.95 -6.11 -2.58
CA THR A 297 -62.42 -6.91 -3.68
C THR A 297 -61.65 -6.03 -4.69
N ASP A 298 -62.11 -4.80 -4.91
CA ASP A 298 -61.42 -3.84 -5.75
C ASP A 298 -60.10 -3.38 -5.12
N ALA A 299 -60.08 -3.15 -3.80
CA ALA A 299 -58.86 -2.87 -3.04
C ALA A 299 -57.86 -4.02 -3.08
N GLU A 300 -58.31 -5.27 -2.93
CA GLU A 300 -57.47 -6.46 -3.04
C GLU A 300 -56.89 -6.63 -4.44
N ALA A 301 -57.69 -6.37 -5.49
CA ALA A 301 -57.23 -6.40 -6.87
C ALA A 301 -56.21 -5.29 -7.15
N ALA A 302 -56.42 -4.09 -6.62
CA ALA A 302 -55.48 -2.97 -6.72
C ALA A 302 -54.17 -3.25 -5.98
N LEU A 303 -54.24 -3.83 -4.78
CA LEU A 303 -53.06 -4.29 -4.03
C LEU A 303 -52.31 -5.40 -4.79
N ALA A 304 -53.02 -6.35 -5.39
CA ALA A 304 -52.39 -7.39 -6.21
C ALA A 304 -51.64 -6.82 -7.43
N ARG A 305 -52.20 -5.78 -8.07
CA ARG A 305 -51.50 -5.03 -9.13
C ARG A 305 -50.25 -4.34 -8.61
N LEU A 306 -50.33 -3.66 -7.47
CA LEU A 306 -49.18 -3.02 -6.84
C LEU A 306 -48.08 -4.03 -6.50
N ARG A 307 -48.44 -5.19 -5.90
CA ARG A 307 -47.51 -6.31 -5.65
C ARG A 307 -46.84 -6.79 -6.93
N GLY A 308 -47.59 -6.89 -8.03
CA GLY A 308 -47.04 -7.27 -9.34
C GLY A 308 -46.00 -6.29 -9.85
N TYR A 309 -46.20 -4.98 -9.64
CA TYR A 309 -45.20 -3.96 -9.98
C TYR A 309 -43.96 -4.04 -9.09
N VAL A 310 -44.11 -4.24 -7.77
CA VAL A 310 -42.97 -4.43 -6.86
C VAL A 310 -42.19 -5.70 -7.22
N ALA A 311 -42.88 -6.80 -7.52
CA ALA A 311 -42.24 -8.04 -7.97
C ALA A 311 -41.49 -7.85 -9.30
N ARG A 312 -42.03 -7.07 -10.24
CA ARG A 312 -41.35 -6.73 -11.50
C ARG A 312 -40.12 -5.85 -11.28
N ALA A 313 -40.16 -4.95 -10.30
CA ALA A 313 -39.00 -4.16 -9.89
C ALA A 313 -37.91 -5.01 -9.23
N LEU A 314 -38.30 -6.05 -8.49
CA LEU A 314 -37.39 -6.98 -7.80
C LEU A 314 -36.83 -8.11 -8.68
N ALA A 315 -37.46 -8.39 -9.83
CA ALA A 315 -37.06 -9.49 -10.69
C ALA A 315 -35.67 -9.24 -11.29
N ASP A 316 -34.71 -10.12 -11.00
CA ASP A 316 -33.40 -10.07 -11.66
C ASP A 316 -33.54 -10.45 -13.15
N GLY A 317 -32.73 -9.83 -14.01
CA GLY A 317 -32.82 -9.98 -15.46
C GLY A 317 -32.43 -11.36 -15.97
N GLY A 318 -33.36 -12.31 -15.99
CA GLY A 318 -33.19 -13.61 -16.64
C GLY A 318 -32.10 -14.52 -16.02
N PRO A 319 -32.11 -15.83 -16.33
CA PRO A 319 -31.11 -16.75 -15.79
C PRO A 319 -29.75 -16.52 -16.48
N GLY A 320 -28.77 -16.02 -15.72
CA GLY A 320 -27.34 -16.08 -16.07
C GLY A 320 -26.61 -14.76 -16.31
N LEU A 321 -27.30 -13.61 -16.33
CA LEU A 321 -26.68 -12.30 -16.51
C LEU A 321 -27.08 -11.36 -15.37
N THR A 322 -26.10 -10.71 -14.74
CA THR A 322 -26.38 -9.60 -13.83
C THR A 322 -26.93 -8.44 -14.66
N PRO A 323 -28.17 -7.97 -14.41
CA PRO A 323 -28.75 -6.88 -15.19
C PRO A 323 -27.89 -5.61 -15.07
N SER A 324 -27.68 -4.92 -16.19
CA SER A 324 -26.95 -3.65 -16.19
C SER A 324 -27.74 -2.60 -15.38
N GLY A 325 -27.03 -1.67 -14.72
CA GLY A 325 -27.67 -0.58 -13.97
C GLY A 325 -28.59 0.27 -14.85
N ALA A 326 -28.25 0.43 -16.14
CA ALA A 326 -29.11 1.07 -17.14
C ALA A 326 -30.44 0.32 -17.36
N GLU A 327 -30.42 -1.01 -17.38
CA GLU A 327 -31.64 -1.82 -17.55
C GLU A 327 -32.55 -1.74 -16.32
N LEU A 328 -31.95 -1.72 -15.12
CA LEU A 328 -32.69 -1.58 -13.86
C LEU A 328 -33.32 -0.18 -13.74
N THR A 329 -32.58 0.87 -14.08
CA THR A 329 -33.09 2.25 -14.07
C THR A 329 -34.17 2.48 -15.12
N GLN A 330 -34.01 1.93 -16.34
CA GLN A 330 -35.05 1.94 -17.36
C GLN A 330 -36.31 1.23 -16.87
N ARG A 331 -36.17 0.06 -16.22
CA ARG A 331 -37.31 -0.69 -15.68
C ARG A 331 -38.05 0.07 -14.58
N LEU A 332 -37.33 0.77 -13.70
CA LEU A 332 -37.94 1.64 -12.70
C LEU A 332 -38.66 2.84 -13.36
N ALA A 333 -38.07 3.42 -14.41
CA ALA A 333 -38.69 4.49 -15.18
C ALA A 333 -39.99 4.04 -15.87
N GLU A 334 -40.04 2.82 -16.43
CA GLU A 334 -41.28 2.21 -16.97
C GLU A 334 -42.37 2.06 -15.89
N LEU A 335 -41.99 1.89 -14.64
CA LEU A 335 -42.89 1.83 -13.49
C LEU A 335 -43.29 3.24 -12.96
N GLY A 336 -42.75 4.31 -13.54
CA GLY A 336 -42.98 5.70 -13.12
C GLY A 336 -42.16 6.11 -11.89
N VAL A 337 -41.08 5.38 -11.59
CA VAL A 337 -40.15 5.69 -10.50
C VAL A 337 -38.85 6.19 -11.11
N GLN A 338 -38.62 7.49 -11.05
CA GLN A 338 -37.39 8.11 -11.54
C GLN A 338 -36.37 8.22 -10.41
N VAL A 339 -35.16 7.75 -10.69
CA VAL A 339 -34.00 7.82 -9.80
C VAL A 339 -33.08 8.91 -10.34
N GLU A 340 -32.76 9.92 -9.52
CA GLU A 340 -31.87 11.01 -9.94
C GLU A 340 -30.46 10.47 -10.25
N PRO A 341 -29.84 10.84 -11.39
CA PRO A 341 -28.52 10.36 -11.76
C PRO A 341 -27.47 10.83 -10.73
N PRO A 342 -26.48 9.99 -10.39
CA PRO A 342 -25.42 10.37 -9.47
C PRO A 342 -24.61 11.53 -10.05
N ARG A 343 -24.18 12.47 -9.20
CA ARG A 343 -23.26 13.56 -9.57
C ARG A 343 -21.79 13.12 -9.64
N VAL A 344 -21.55 11.82 -9.48
CA VAL A 344 -20.24 11.20 -9.32
C VAL A 344 -19.86 10.55 -10.66
N THR A 345 -18.66 10.88 -11.18
CA THR A 345 -18.11 10.25 -12.39
C THR A 345 -17.05 9.21 -12.04
N ARG A 346 -16.79 8.27 -12.95
CA ARG A 346 -15.78 7.21 -12.77
C ARG A 346 -14.38 7.79 -12.53
N GLU A 347 -14.04 8.90 -13.20
CA GLU A 347 -12.76 9.59 -13.02
C GLU A 347 -12.64 10.19 -11.61
N ARG A 348 -13.71 10.79 -11.09
CA ARG A 348 -13.74 11.34 -9.72
C ARG A 348 -13.64 10.25 -8.65
N ILE A 349 -14.25 9.09 -8.89
CA ILE A 349 -14.11 7.92 -8.01
C ILE A 349 -12.64 7.47 -8.00
N ALA A 350 -12.05 7.30 -9.19
CA ALA A 350 -10.66 6.88 -9.31
C ALA A 350 -9.69 7.84 -8.63
N GLU A 351 -9.87 9.15 -8.82
CA GLU A 351 -9.04 10.17 -8.16
C GLU A 351 -9.26 10.20 -6.64
N SER A 352 -10.49 9.94 -6.17
CA SER A 352 -10.78 9.83 -4.73
C SER A 352 -10.12 8.60 -4.10
N LEU A 353 -10.12 7.46 -4.80
CA LEU A 353 -9.43 6.24 -4.37
C LEU A 353 -7.91 6.43 -4.37
N ARG A 354 -7.37 7.12 -5.39
CA ARG A 354 -5.96 7.53 -5.45
C ARG A 354 -5.59 8.41 -4.26
N GLY A 355 -6.32 9.50 -4.03
CA GLY A 355 -6.07 10.40 -2.91
C GLY A 355 -6.16 9.69 -1.55
N TYR A 356 -7.09 8.75 -1.41
CA TYR A 356 -7.20 7.91 -0.21
C TYR A 356 -6.00 6.97 -0.06
N ALA A 357 -5.57 6.27 -1.12
CA ALA A 357 -4.39 5.39 -1.08
C ALA A 357 -3.11 6.17 -0.74
N LEU A 358 -2.90 7.32 -1.39
CA LEU A 358 -1.76 8.20 -1.13
C LEU A 358 -1.76 8.74 0.30
N GLY A 359 -2.93 9.11 0.84
CA GLY A 359 -3.06 9.53 2.23
C GLY A 359 -2.73 8.41 3.23
N LEU A 360 -3.22 7.19 2.98
CA LEU A 360 -2.92 6.03 3.82
C LEU A 360 -1.41 5.69 3.83
N LEU A 361 -0.77 5.66 2.65
CA LEU A 361 0.66 5.35 2.53
C LEU A 361 1.54 6.49 3.06
N GLY A 362 1.14 7.75 2.84
CA GLY A 362 1.82 8.93 3.38
C GLY A 362 1.81 8.99 4.92
N GLU A 363 0.77 8.42 5.55
CA GLU A 363 0.70 8.27 7.01
C GLU A 363 1.51 7.09 7.56
N GLY A 364 2.14 6.28 6.69
CA GLY A 364 2.96 5.13 7.09
C GLY A 364 2.15 3.90 7.50
N LEU A 365 0.92 3.74 7.00
CA LEU A 365 0.21 2.46 7.16
C LEU A 365 0.90 1.35 6.37
N PRO A 366 1.01 0.13 6.95
CA PRO A 366 1.50 -1.01 6.22
C PRO A 366 0.55 -1.39 5.08
N LEU A 367 1.10 -1.96 4.01
CA LEU A 367 0.36 -2.30 2.78
C LEU A 367 -0.86 -3.19 3.04
N ARG A 368 -0.72 -4.20 3.91
CA ARG A 368 -1.84 -5.09 4.27
C ARG A 368 -2.96 -4.37 5.03
N ALA A 369 -2.64 -3.47 5.95
CA ALA A 369 -3.65 -2.68 6.67
C ALA A 369 -4.35 -1.69 5.73
N ALA A 370 -3.64 -1.10 4.77
CA ALA A 370 -4.24 -0.29 3.73
C ALA A 370 -5.20 -1.14 2.86
N ALA A 371 -4.77 -2.34 2.46
CA ALA A 371 -5.61 -3.28 1.72
C ALA A 371 -6.87 -3.72 2.51
N GLU A 372 -6.78 -3.91 3.82
CA GLU A 372 -7.95 -4.19 4.66
C GLU A 372 -8.95 -3.03 4.67
N ARG A 373 -8.48 -1.78 4.69
CA ARG A 373 -9.35 -0.60 4.60
C ARG A 373 -10.06 -0.52 3.25
N PHE A 374 -9.34 -0.76 2.14
CA PHE A 374 -9.95 -0.82 0.82
C PHE A 374 -10.93 -2.00 0.68
N SER A 375 -10.62 -3.16 1.29
CA SER A 375 -11.54 -4.30 1.33
C SER A 375 -12.82 -3.94 2.08
N ARG A 376 -12.70 -3.29 3.25
CA ARG A 376 -13.86 -2.81 4.01
C ARG A 376 -14.67 -1.79 3.22
N LEU A 377 -14.01 -0.87 2.52
CA LEU A 377 -14.65 0.11 1.63
C LEU A 377 -15.42 -0.60 0.50
N ALA A 378 -14.79 -1.57 -0.18
CA ALA A 378 -15.43 -2.34 -1.24
C ALA A 378 -16.70 -3.04 -0.75
N HIS A 379 -16.66 -3.66 0.43
CA HIS A 379 -17.85 -4.29 1.03
C HIS A 379 -18.95 -3.29 1.42
N GLN A 380 -18.59 -2.08 1.84
CA GLN A 380 -19.56 -1.05 2.25
C GLN A 380 -20.23 -0.35 1.05
N VAL A 381 -19.52 -0.27 -0.08
CA VAL A 381 -20.00 0.42 -1.30
C VAL A 381 -20.65 -0.56 -2.28
N ALA A 382 -20.37 -1.86 -2.18
CA ALA A 382 -20.94 -2.89 -3.04
C ALA A 382 -22.47 -2.80 -3.13
N PRO A 383 -23.06 -2.90 -4.33
CA PRO A 383 -24.50 -2.83 -4.51
C PRO A 383 -25.19 -3.99 -3.78
N LEU A 384 -26.30 -3.69 -3.11
CA LEU A 384 -27.15 -4.70 -2.49
C LEU A 384 -27.93 -5.44 -3.58
N PRO A 385 -27.81 -6.78 -3.68
CA PRO A 385 -28.59 -7.53 -4.67
C PRO A 385 -30.08 -7.46 -4.32
N THR A 386 -30.90 -7.05 -5.29
CA THR A 386 -32.35 -6.93 -5.22
C THR A 386 -33.03 -8.24 -4.81
N ALA A 387 -32.44 -9.39 -5.15
CA ALA A 387 -32.85 -10.71 -4.70
C ALA A 387 -32.99 -10.85 -3.17
N ARG A 388 -32.19 -10.12 -2.37
CA ARG A 388 -32.30 -10.17 -0.89
C ARG A 388 -33.61 -9.59 -0.36
N LEU A 389 -34.31 -8.78 -1.15
CA LEU A 389 -35.57 -8.14 -0.77
C LEU A 389 -36.80 -8.99 -1.15
N ALA A 390 -36.65 -9.96 -2.06
CA ALA A 390 -37.71 -10.91 -2.44
C ALA A 390 -38.38 -11.64 -1.24
N PRO A 391 -37.64 -12.25 -0.28
CA PRO A 391 -38.27 -12.91 0.86
C PRO A 391 -39.07 -11.96 1.76
N ARG A 392 -38.76 -10.66 1.74
CA ARG A 392 -39.48 -9.64 2.51
C ARG A 392 -40.83 -9.30 1.86
N LEU A 393 -40.90 -9.30 0.53
CA LEU A 393 -42.18 -9.23 -0.20
C LEU A 393 -43.08 -10.44 0.14
N ASP A 394 -42.50 -11.65 0.19
CA ASP A 394 -43.24 -12.86 0.55
C ASP A 394 -43.73 -12.84 2.00
N GLU A 395 -42.94 -12.27 2.93
CA GLU A 395 -43.37 -12.10 4.32
C GLU A 395 -44.55 -11.12 4.43
N LEU A 396 -44.52 -10.00 3.71
CA LEU A 396 -45.65 -9.05 3.71
C LEU A 396 -46.94 -9.73 3.23
N GLN A 397 -46.87 -10.52 2.16
CA GLN A 397 -48.03 -11.27 1.66
C GLN A 397 -48.55 -12.28 2.68
N ARG A 398 -47.65 -13.03 3.33
CA ARG A 398 -48.02 -13.98 4.38
C ARG A 398 -48.64 -13.29 5.59
N SER A 399 -48.09 -12.15 6.01
CA SER A 399 -48.61 -11.35 7.12
C SER A 399 -50.02 -10.83 6.83
N HIS A 400 -50.27 -10.34 5.61
CA HIS A 400 -51.59 -9.87 5.19
C HIS A 400 -52.62 -11.01 5.18
N ARG A 401 -52.26 -12.17 4.59
CA ARG A 401 -53.14 -13.36 4.60
C ARG A 401 -53.47 -13.85 6.01
N ARG A 402 -52.50 -13.80 6.94
CA ARG A 402 -52.75 -14.13 8.35
C ARG A 402 -53.68 -13.09 8.99
N ALA A 403 -53.49 -11.81 8.72
CA ALA A 403 -54.28 -10.73 9.30
C ALA A 403 -55.75 -10.69 8.80
N LEU A 404 -56.03 -11.26 7.62
CA LEU A 404 -57.40 -11.47 7.12
C LEU A 404 -58.18 -12.54 7.89
N THR A 405 -57.51 -13.36 8.73
CA THR A 405 -58.23 -14.30 9.59
C THR A 405 -58.91 -13.56 10.74
N PRO A 406 -60.23 -13.74 10.95
CA PRO A 406 -60.97 -12.96 11.93
C PRO A 406 -60.47 -13.28 13.34
N ALA A 407 -60.04 -12.26 14.07
CA ALA A 407 -59.73 -12.38 15.49
C ALA A 407 -61.00 -12.74 16.29
N PRO A 408 -60.89 -13.57 17.34
CA PRO A 408 -62.04 -13.96 18.15
C PRO A 408 -62.76 -12.73 18.72
N VAL A 409 -64.09 -12.74 18.67
CA VAL A 409 -64.92 -11.63 19.15
C VAL A 409 -64.69 -11.46 20.66
N PRO A 410 -64.20 -10.31 21.15
CA PRO A 410 -64.00 -10.10 22.58
C PRO A 410 -65.35 -10.13 23.30
N VAL A 411 -65.34 -10.76 24.48
CA VAL A 411 -66.46 -10.83 25.41
C VAL A 411 -67.03 -9.42 25.66
N PRO A 412 -68.37 -9.23 25.71
CA PRO A 412 -68.96 -7.92 25.98
C PRO A 412 -68.34 -7.27 27.23
N GLY A 413 -67.81 -6.05 27.08
CA GLY A 413 -67.15 -5.33 28.16
C GLY A 413 -68.10 -4.89 29.28
N GLY A 414 -67.54 -4.56 30.44
CA GLY A 414 -68.26 -4.40 31.72
C GLY A 414 -69.40 -3.38 31.77
N ALA A 415 -69.52 -2.46 30.81
CA ALA A 415 -70.59 -1.46 30.78
C ALA A 415 -71.85 -1.89 30.00
N ALA A 416 -71.75 -2.86 29.07
CA ALA A 416 -72.90 -3.26 28.24
C ALA A 416 -73.93 -4.10 29.03
N LEU A 417 -73.45 -4.93 29.95
CA LEU A 417 -74.29 -5.75 30.83
C LEU A 417 -75.11 -4.93 31.85
N PRO A 418 -74.54 -3.95 32.61
CA PRO A 418 -75.31 -3.14 33.53
C PRO A 418 -76.30 -2.21 32.81
N LEU A 419 -75.95 -1.69 31.62
CA LEU A 419 -76.90 -0.91 30.83
C LEU A 419 -78.05 -1.76 30.27
N ALA A 420 -77.78 -3.00 29.87
CA ALA A 420 -78.83 -3.96 29.49
C ALA A 420 -79.74 -4.29 30.69
N ALA A 421 -79.16 -4.48 31.88
CA ALA A 421 -79.91 -4.69 33.12
C ALA A 421 -80.73 -3.45 33.51
N LEU A 422 -80.21 -2.24 33.34
CA LEU A 422 -80.91 -0.99 33.60
C LEU A 422 -82.07 -0.77 32.60
N ALA A 423 -81.87 -1.08 31.33
CA ALA A 423 -82.94 -1.06 30.32
C ALA A 423 -84.05 -2.06 30.67
N GLY A 424 -83.68 -3.27 31.12
CA GLY A 424 -84.63 -4.25 31.65
C GLY A 424 -85.38 -3.73 32.87
N LEU A 425 -84.66 -3.16 33.85
CA LEU A 425 -85.23 -2.62 35.09
C LEU A 425 -86.25 -1.52 34.81
N LEU A 426 -85.91 -0.56 33.95
CA LEU A 426 -86.83 0.52 33.56
C LEU A 426 -88.06 0.00 32.81
N GLY A 427 -87.91 -1.01 31.96
CA GLY A 427 -89.03 -1.67 31.28
C GLY A 427 -89.93 -2.48 32.22
N GLY A 428 -89.38 -2.98 33.34
CA GLY A 428 -90.10 -3.77 34.34
C GLY A 428 -90.91 -2.96 35.36
N LEU A 429 -90.71 -1.65 35.48
CA LEU A 429 -91.38 -0.80 36.50
C LEU A 429 -92.91 -0.65 36.31
N TRP A 430 -93.52 -1.31 35.33
CA TRP A 430 -94.93 -1.14 34.98
C TRP A 430 -95.86 -2.19 35.63
N PRO A 431 -96.95 -1.80 36.31
CA PRO A 431 -97.89 -2.74 36.96
C PRO A 431 -98.80 -3.52 35.97
N TRP A 432 -99.20 -4.74 36.36
CA TRP A 432 -100.06 -5.64 35.58
C TRP A 432 -101.34 -4.93 35.05
N PRO A 433 -101.80 -5.17 33.79
CA PRO A 433 -101.50 -6.28 32.87
C PRO A 433 -100.44 -6.03 31.78
N LEU A 434 -99.88 -4.82 31.66
CA LEU A 434 -98.92 -4.50 30.57
C LEU A 434 -97.48 -4.97 30.82
N GLY A 435 -97.20 -5.62 31.96
CA GLY A 435 -95.85 -6.10 32.33
C GLY A 435 -95.23 -7.10 31.35
N LEU A 436 -96.02 -7.73 30.47
CA LEU A 436 -95.50 -8.55 29.36
C LEU A 436 -94.65 -7.74 28.37
N LEU A 437 -94.88 -6.42 28.26
CA LEU A 437 -94.06 -5.52 27.43
C LEU A 437 -92.63 -5.36 27.98
N ALA A 438 -92.36 -5.71 29.24
CA ALA A 438 -91.00 -5.71 29.79
C ALA A 438 -90.08 -6.75 29.13
N LEU A 439 -90.64 -7.83 28.56
CA LEU A 439 -89.88 -8.86 27.84
C LEU A 439 -89.40 -8.38 26.45
N LEU A 440 -89.94 -7.27 25.96
CA LEU A 440 -89.61 -6.72 24.65
C LEU A 440 -88.14 -6.23 24.60
N ALA A 441 -87.64 -5.66 25.69
CA ALA A 441 -86.23 -5.22 25.81
C ALA A 441 -85.21 -6.38 25.72
N PRO A 442 -85.28 -7.46 26.52
CA PRO A 442 -84.34 -8.59 26.40
C PRO A 442 -84.47 -9.34 25.07
N LEU A 443 -85.68 -9.44 24.50
CA LEU A 443 -85.89 -10.02 23.16
C LEU A 443 -85.23 -9.17 22.07
N LEU A 444 -85.38 -7.84 22.10
CA LEU A 444 -84.73 -6.94 21.13
C LEU A 444 -83.21 -6.95 21.26
N LEU A 445 -82.67 -6.99 22.48
CA LEU A 445 -81.23 -7.06 22.72
C LEU A 445 -80.63 -8.39 22.26
N GLY A 446 -81.25 -9.53 22.60
CA GLY A 446 -80.81 -10.85 22.18
C GLY A 446 -81.00 -11.09 20.68
N GLY A 447 -82.19 -10.77 20.16
CA GLY A 447 -82.55 -10.93 18.76
C GLY A 447 -81.72 -10.01 17.84
N GLY A 448 -81.55 -8.75 18.22
CA GLY A 448 -80.74 -7.81 17.45
C GLY A 448 -79.24 -8.14 17.46
N ALA A 449 -78.70 -8.66 18.56
CA ALA A 449 -77.32 -9.16 18.61
C ALA A 449 -77.12 -10.40 17.72
N LEU A 450 -78.08 -11.33 17.72
CA LEU A 450 -78.02 -12.54 16.89
C LEU A 450 -78.22 -12.21 15.40
N LEU A 451 -79.13 -11.27 15.10
CA LEU A 451 -79.31 -10.73 13.76
C LEU A 451 -78.02 -10.06 13.27
N GLY A 452 -77.42 -9.19 14.08
CA GLY A 452 -76.13 -8.55 13.78
C GLY A 452 -75.02 -9.57 13.50
N ALA A 453 -74.88 -10.60 14.35
CA ALA A 453 -73.91 -11.67 14.14
C ALA A 453 -74.16 -12.46 12.85
N ASN A 454 -75.42 -12.73 12.49
CA ASN A 454 -75.77 -13.38 11.24
C ASN A 454 -75.49 -12.47 10.02
N ARG A 455 -75.77 -11.17 10.15
CA ARG A 455 -75.49 -10.16 9.11
C ARG A 455 -73.99 -9.96 8.89
N LEU A 456 -73.14 -10.21 9.88
CA LEU A 456 -71.69 -10.19 9.72
C LEU A 456 -71.10 -11.56 9.34
N GLY A 457 -71.87 -12.65 9.47
CA GLY A 457 -71.39 -14.02 9.24
C GLY A 457 -70.63 -14.64 10.42
N THR A 458 -70.71 -14.02 11.59
CA THR A 458 -70.03 -14.43 12.84
C THR A 458 -70.99 -15.11 13.82
N ALA A 459 -72.03 -15.77 13.32
CA ALA A 459 -73.14 -16.31 14.11
C ALA A 459 -72.68 -17.29 15.21
N ARG A 460 -71.64 -18.09 14.95
CA ARG A 460 -71.07 -19.05 15.91
C ARG A 460 -70.45 -18.35 17.14
N ASP A 461 -69.81 -17.21 16.94
CA ASP A 461 -69.15 -16.44 18.01
C ASP A 461 -70.08 -15.42 18.68
N GLY A 462 -71.17 -15.04 17.99
CA GLY A 462 -72.16 -14.07 18.48
C GLY A 462 -73.21 -14.64 19.43
N LEU A 463 -73.48 -15.95 19.37
CA LEU A 463 -74.45 -16.64 20.22
C LEU A 463 -74.22 -16.48 21.73
N PRO A 464 -73.00 -16.68 22.28
CA PRO A 464 -72.76 -16.47 23.72
C PRO A 464 -72.95 -15.02 24.14
N ARG A 465 -72.73 -14.05 23.25
CA ARG A 465 -72.95 -12.63 23.53
C ARG A 465 -74.44 -12.28 23.53
N ALA A 466 -75.20 -12.76 22.56
CA ALA A 466 -76.64 -12.58 22.48
C ALA A 466 -77.34 -13.12 23.74
N LEU A 467 -76.94 -14.33 24.19
CA LEU A 467 -77.44 -14.94 25.42
C LEU A 467 -77.13 -14.10 26.67
N ARG A 468 -75.92 -13.56 26.80
CA ARG A 468 -75.54 -12.73 27.97
C ARG A 468 -76.30 -11.42 28.03
N LEU A 469 -76.51 -10.74 26.88
CA LEU A 469 -77.29 -9.49 26.83
C LEU A 469 -78.77 -9.75 27.12
N ALA A 470 -79.33 -10.85 26.60
CA ALA A 470 -80.70 -11.27 26.90
C ALA A 470 -80.86 -11.63 28.39
N ALA A 471 -79.93 -12.39 28.97
CA ALA A 471 -79.94 -12.77 30.38
C ALA A 471 -79.82 -11.55 31.31
N ALA A 472 -78.93 -10.60 31.01
CA ALA A 472 -78.80 -9.35 31.77
C ALA A 472 -80.07 -8.49 31.68
N GLY A 473 -80.64 -8.35 30.49
CA GLY A 473 -81.92 -7.65 30.29
C GLY A 473 -83.09 -8.32 31.03
N LEU A 474 -83.12 -9.65 31.05
CA LEU A 474 -84.15 -10.43 31.75
C LEU A 474 -84.01 -10.31 33.27
N ALA A 475 -82.79 -10.40 33.80
CA ALA A 475 -82.52 -10.16 35.23
C ALA A 475 -82.93 -8.75 35.66
N GLY A 476 -82.62 -7.75 34.83
CA GLY A 476 -83.10 -6.38 35.00
C GLY A 476 -84.62 -6.26 35.03
N ALA A 477 -85.30 -6.87 34.05
CA ALA A 477 -86.76 -6.85 33.94
C ALA A 477 -87.46 -7.50 35.14
N LEU A 478 -86.94 -8.62 35.65
CA LEU A 478 -87.45 -9.26 36.87
C LEU A 478 -87.31 -8.35 38.11
N LEU A 479 -86.15 -7.70 38.26
CA LEU A 479 -85.90 -6.78 39.38
C LEU A 479 -86.77 -5.51 39.28
N GLY A 480 -86.94 -4.98 38.07
CA GLY A 480 -87.84 -3.86 37.80
C GLY A 480 -89.30 -4.19 38.09
N GLY A 481 -89.76 -5.39 37.73
CA GLY A 481 -91.11 -5.88 38.02
C GLY A 481 -91.38 -6.00 39.53
N LEU A 482 -90.41 -6.51 40.29
CA LEU A 482 -90.48 -6.57 41.75
C LEU A 482 -90.57 -5.17 42.38
N LEU A 483 -89.75 -4.23 41.91
CA LEU A 483 -89.77 -2.85 42.40
C LEU A 483 -91.06 -2.11 42.01
N GLY A 484 -91.57 -2.32 40.80
CA GLY A 484 -92.83 -1.74 40.33
C GLY A 484 -94.04 -2.23 41.13
N ALA A 485 -94.08 -3.52 41.48
CA ALA A 485 -95.14 -4.09 42.31
C ALA A 485 -95.12 -3.58 43.76
N LEU A 486 -93.96 -3.19 44.29
CA LEU A 486 -93.80 -2.65 45.65
C LEU A 486 -94.09 -1.15 45.74
N ALA A 487 -93.78 -0.38 44.70
CA ALA A 487 -93.85 1.08 44.71
C ALA A 487 -95.17 1.66 44.17
N ASP A 488 -95.96 0.87 43.43
CA ASP A 488 -97.22 1.24 42.76
C ASP A 488 -97.17 2.63 42.08
N PRO A 489 -96.21 2.86 41.15
CA PRO A 489 -96.02 4.17 40.54
C PRO A 489 -97.21 4.55 39.64
N PRO A 490 -97.55 5.85 39.52
CA PRO A 490 -98.58 6.29 38.60
C PRO A 490 -98.29 5.81 37.15
N PRO A 491 -99.32 5.42 36.38
CA PRO A 491 -99.14 4.79 35.06
C PRO A 491 -98.38 5.66 34.05
N VAL A 492 -98.41 6.99 34.22
CA VAL A 492 -97.64 7.94 33.40
C VAL A 492 -96.13 7.74 33.57
N PHE A 493 -95.65 7.44 34.78
CA PHE A 493 -94.23 7.17 35.02
C PHE A 493 -93.80 5.83 34.42
N GLY A 494 -94.67 4.83 34.41
CA GLY A 494 -94.47 3.62 33.63
C GLY A 494 -94.30 3.92 32.14
N ALA A 495 -95.13 4.81 31.58
CA ALA A 495 -95.10 5.19 30.15
C ALA A 495 -93.77 5.79 29.76
N ILE A 496 -93.31 6.72 30.59
CA ILE A 496 -92.03 7.37 30.42
C ILE A 496 -90.89 6.35 30.61
N ALA A 497 -90.95 5.48 31.62
CA ALA A 497 -89.91 4.48 31.87
C ALA A 497 -89.79 3.45 30.74
N LEU A 498 -90.90 2.97 30.18
CA LEU A 498 -90.92 2.06 29.03
C LEU A 498 -90.37 2.74 27.76
N LEU A 499 -90.75 4.00 27.51
CA LEU A 499 -90.23 4.76 26.38
C LEU A 499 -88.72 4.97 26.52
N VAL A 500 -88.25 5.35 27.70
CA VAL A 500 -86.81 5.49 28.01
C VAL A 500 -86.09 4.15 27.86
N ALA A 501 -86.69 3.04 28.32
CA ALA A 501 -86.14 1.70 28.17
C ALA A 501 -85.99 1.31 26.69
N LEU A 502 -87.02 1.55 25.86
CA LEU A 502 -86.97 1.27 24.41
C LEU A 502 -85.94 2.15 23.69
N VAL A 503 -85.85 3.43 24.03
CA VAL A 503 -84.82 4.34 23.49
C VAL A 503 -83.42 3.88 23.91
N LEU A 504 -83.22 3.49 25.17
CA LEU A 504 -81.95 2.99 25.68
C LEU A 504 -81.57 1.65 25.02
N THR A 505 -82.53 0.74 24.84
CA THR A 505 -82.34 -0.53 24.11
C THR A 505 -81.96 -0.28 22.66
N GLY A 506 -82.68 0.61 21.95
CA GLY A 506 -82.37 0.97 20.57
C GLY A 506 -80.99 1.63 20.43
N TRP A 507 -80.66 2.55 21.34
CA TRP A 507 -79.34 3.19 21.39
C TRP A 507 -78.22 2.18 21.67
N LEU A 508 -78.41 1.28 22.64
CA LEU A 508 -77.42 0.26 22.99
C LEU A 508 -77.22 -0.76 21.86
N LEU A 509 -78.30 -1.14 21.20
CA LEU A 509 -78.26 -2.02 20.02
C LEU A 509 -77.47 -1.36 18.88
N LEU A 510 -77.82 -0.12 18.51
CA LEU A 510 -77.14 0.61 17.44
C LEU A 510 -75.68 0.93 17.79
N HIS A 511 -75.39 1.30 19.03
CA HIS A 511 -74.02 1.57 19.49
C HIS A 511 -73.18 0.29 19.46
N SER A 512 -73.73 -0.83 19.93
CA SER A 512 -73.05 -2.12 19.92
C SER A 512 -72.83 -2.65 18.49
N TRP A 513 -73.81 -2.47 17.61
CA TRP A 513 -73.73 -2.75 16.18
C TRP A 513 -72.64 -1.92 15.50
N ARG A 514 -72.66 -0.59 15.64
CA ARG A 514 -71.62 0.30 15.08
C ARG A 514 -70.22 -0.11 15.52
N ARG A 515 -70.06 -0.45 16.79
CA ARG A 515 -68.77 -0.89 17.34
C ARG A 515 -68.33 -2.24 16.77
N GLU A 516 -69.26 -3.18 16.59
CA GLU A 516 -68.99 -4.47 15.96
C GLU A 516 -68.64 -4.33 14.49
N VAL A 517 -69.44 -3.59 13.72
CA VAL A 517 -69.19 -3.31 12.29
C VAL A 517 -67.83 -2.64 12.11
N ARG A 518 -67.51 -1.60 12.89
CA ARG A 518 -66.20 -0.93 12.82
C ARG A 518 -65.06 -1.87 13.15
N ARG A 519 -65.19 -2.72 14.18
CA ARG A 519 -64.15 -3.69 14.53
C ARG A 519 -63.98 -4.75 13.45
N TRP A 520 -65.09 -5.31 12.98
CA TRP A 520 -65.12 -6.31 11.92
C TRP A 520 -64.49 -5.79 10.63
N GLY A 521 -64.86 -4.58 10.20
CA GLY A 521 -64.36 -4.02 8.95
C GLY A 521 -62.96 -3.40 9.04
N LEU A 522 -62.69 -2.56 10.05
CA LEU A 522 -61.39 -1.91 10.19
C LEU A 522 -60.29 -2.88 10.59
N ALA A 523 -60.53 -3.75 11.58
CA ALA A 523 -59.49 -4.68 12.05
C ALA A 523 -59.37 -5.91 11.15
N GLY A 524 -60.46 -6.33 10.49
CA GLY A 524 -60.47 -7.56 9.68
C GLY A 524 -59.94 -7.39 8.26
N ALA A 525 -60.07 -6.21 7.65
CA ALA A 525 -59.71 -6.03 6.23
C ALA A 525 -58.96 -4.71 5.93
N ILE A 526 -59.47 -3.57 6.41
CA ILE A 526 -58.91 -2.26 6.03
C ILE A 526 -57.52 -2.02 6.66
N ALA A 527 -57.32 -2.30 7.94
CA ALA A 527 -56.03 -2.09 8.60
C ALA A 527 -54.92 -3.03 8.07
N PRO A 528 -55.17 -4.34 7.85
CA PRO A 528 -54.23 -5.23 7.16
C PRO A 528 -53.83 -4.72 5.76
N ALA A 529 -54.80 -4.26 4.97
CA ALA A 529 -54.55 -3.71 3.63
C ALA A 529 -53.69 -2.44 3.66
N ARG A 530 -53.96 -1.52 4.61
CA ARG A 530 -53.12 -0.31 4.80
C ARG A 530 -51.71 -0.64 5.26
N THR A 531 -51.57 -1.61 6.15
CA THR A 531 -50.25 -2.03 6.66
C THR A 531 -49.40 -2.61 5.55
N GLU A 532 -50.01 -3.43 4.68
CA GLU A 532 -49.33 -3.95 3.51
C GLU A 532 -48.98 -2.86 2.49
N LEU A 533 -49.88 -1.91 2.23
CA LEU A 533 -49.58 -0.77 1.35
C LEU A 533 -48.33 -0.01 1.81
N VAL A 534 -48.25 0.33 3.10
CA VAL A 534 -47.06 1.00 3.68
C VAL A 534 -45.81 0.11 3.56
N GLY A 535 -45.94 -1.20 3.77
CA GLY A 535 -44.86 -2.16 3.60
C GLY A 535 -44.34 -2.23 2.16
N LEU A 536 -45.23 -2.28 1.17
CA LEU A 536 -44.89 -2.29 -0.25
C LEU A 536 -44.22 -0.98 -0.69
N GLU A 537 -44.66 0.16 -0.15
CA GLU A 537 -44.04 1.45 -0.42
C GLU A 537 -42.63 1.57 0.15
N THR A 538 -42.44 1.04 1.36
CA THR A 538 -41.12 0.99 2.00
C THR A 538 -40.18 0.10 1.17
N LEU A 539 -40.65 -1.05 0.69
CA LEU A 539 -39.89 -1.91 -0.21
C LEU A 539 -39.54 -1.20 -1.53
N LEU A 540 -40.48 -0.47 -2.15
CA LEU A 540 -40.19 0.29 -3.36
C LEU A 540 -39.13 1.37 -3.13
N THR A 541 -39.12 2.04 -1.99
CA THR A 541 -38.05 2.98 -1.65
C THR A 541 -36.71 2.30 -1.39
N GLU A 542 -36.72 1.13 -0.75
CA GLU A 542 -35.50 0.32 -0.54
C GLU A 542 -34.92 -0.15 -1.89
N VAL A 543 -35.77 -0.60 -2.82
CA VAL A 543 -35.37 -1.00 -4.18
C VAL A 543 -34.80 0.19 -4.95
N ALA A 544 -35.48 1.34 -4.93
CA ALA A 544 -34.99 2.54 -5.61
C ALA A 544 -33.63 3.02 -5.06
N ALA A 545 -33.41 2.92 -3.75
CA ALA A 545 -32.14 3.23 -3.11
C ALA A 545 -31.04 2.19 -3.44
N ALA A 546 -31.40 0.91 -3.55
CA ALA A 546 -30.49 -0.14 -4.00
C ALA A 546 -30.08 0.07 -5.48
N CYS A 547 -31.00 0.54 -6.33
CA CYS A 547 -30.74 0.83 -7.74
C CYS A 547 -30.05 2.17 -7.99
N TRP A 548 -29.92 3.06 -6.99
CA TRP A 548 -29.21 4.32 -7.15
C TRP A 548 -27.70 4.08 -7.31
N ALA A 549 -27.12 4.67 -8.35
CA ALA A 549 -25.68 4.62 -8.67
C ALA A 549 -25.09 3.20 -8.71
N VAL A 550 -25.84 2.19 -9.18
CA VAL A 550 -25.37 0.79 -9.21
C VAL A 550 -24.07 0.65 -10.00
N GLU A 551 -23.95 1.28 -11.16
CA GLU A 551 -22.74 1.15 -12.00
C GLU A 551 -21.53 1.82 -11.34
N GLU A 552 -21.72 2.99 -10.74
CA GLU A 552 -20.69 3.74 -10.04
C GLU A 552 -20.25 3.02 -8.75
N ARG A 553 -21.20 2.40 -8.04
CA ARG A 553 -20.93 1.59 -6.84
C ARG A 553 -20.20 0.30 -7.17
N THR A 554 -20.65 -0.41 -8.20
CA THR A 554 -19.95 -1.60 -8.73
C THR A 554 -18.56 -1.21 -9.17
N TYR A 555 -18.41 -0.15 -9.97
CA TYR A 555 -17.10 0.34 -10.39
C TYR A 555 -16.21 0.72 -9.19
N CYS A 556 -16.75 1.41 -8.18
CA CYS A 556 -16.00 1.76 -6.97
C CYS A 556 -15.58 0.52 -6.18
N ALA A 557 -16.46 -0.48 -6.04
CA ALA A 557 -16.18 -1.72 -5.33
C ALA A 557 -15.15 -2.58 -6.07
N ASP A 558 -15.26 -2.68 -7.41
CA ASP A 558 -14.33 -3.39 -8.27
C ASP A 558 -12.97 -2.70 -8.29
N ALA A 559 -12.93 -1.37 -8.45
CA ALA A 559 -11.70 -0.59 -8.41
C ALA A 559 -11.02 -0.67 -7.04
N ALA A 560 -11.78 -0.60 -5.94
CA ALA A 560 -11.22 -0.82 -4.60
C ALA A 560 -10.67 -2.24 -4.44
N THR A 561 -11.35 -3.26 -4.97
CA THR A 561 -10.87 -4.65 -4.95
C THR A 561 -9.61 -4.85 -5.78
N ALA A 562 -9.51 -4.20 -6.94
CA ALA A 562 -8.30 -4.22 -7.76
C ALA A 562 -7.11 -3.56 -7.03
N VAL A 563 -7.33 -2.43 -6.35
CA VAL A 563 -6.32 -1.80 -5.48
C VAL A 563 -5.89 -2.74 -4.33
N VAL A 564 -6.84 -3.48 -3.72
CA VAL A 564 -6.51 -4.52 -2.73
C VAL A 564 -5.58 -5.59 -3.31
N GLY A 565 -5.85 -6.05 -4.54
CA GLY A 565 -5.01 -7.00 -5.27
C GLY A 565 -3.57 -6.50 -5.43
N VAL A 566 -3.42 -5.25 -5.90
CA VAL A 566 -2.11 -4.60 -6.09
C VAL A 566 -1.36 -4.43 -4.76
N LEU A 567 -2.02 -3.92 -3.72
CA LEU A 567 -1.38 -3.71 -2.41
C LEU A 567 -0.93 -5.03 -1.77
N ARG A 568 -1.73 -6.10 -1.91
CA ARG A 568 -1.36 -7.45 -1.43
C ARG A 568 -0.25 -8.08 -2.29
N ALA A 569 -0.19 -7.79 -3.57
CA ALA A 569 0.92 -8.25 -4.43
C ALA A 569 2.22 -7.53 -4.06
N ALA A 570 2.18 -6.22 -3.83
CA ALA A 570 3.32 -5.44 -3.36
C ALA A 570 3.81 -5.90 -1.98
N ALA A 571 2.89 -6.20 -1.04
CA ALA A 571 3.25 -6.72 0.28
C ALA A 571 3.95 -8.08 0.19
N ARG A 572 3.45 -8.99 -0.67
CA ARG A 572 4.10 -10.29 -0.92
C ARG A 572 5.48 -10.15 -1.54
N ALA A 573 5.66 -9.21 -2.47
CA ALA A 573 6.97 -8.94 -3.06
C ALA A 573 7.98 -8.45 -2.00
N ALA A 574 7.57 -7.55 -1.11
CA ALA A 574 8.41 -7.09 -0.01
C ALA A 574 8.76 -8.20 1.00
N GLU A 575 7.82 -9.09 1.32
CA GLU A 575 8.06 -10.24 2.19
C GLU A 575 9.01 -11.28 1.57
N GLN A 576 8.88 -11.54 0.26
CA GLN A 576 9.79 -12.43 -0.47
C GLN A 576 11.22 -11.91 -0.43
N GLU A 577 11.41 -10.62 -0.69
CA GLU A 577 12.73 -10.00 -0.62
C GLU A 577 13.30 -10.06 0.81
N ALA A 578 12.49 -9.84 1.84
CA ALA A 578 12.93 -9.98 3.23
C ALA A 578 13.37 -11.41 3.57
N ALA A 579 12.64 -12.42 3.09
CA ALA A 579 12.95 -13.84 3.33
C ALA A 579 14.24 -14.28 2.61
N GLU A 580 14.45 -13.84 1.37
CA GLU A 580 15.69 -14.09 0.63
C GLU A 580 16.92 -13.55 1.36
N GLN A 581 16.82 -12.38 2.00
CA GLN A 581 17.92 -11.82 2.78
C GLN A 581 18.21 -12.59 4.06
N GLU A 582 17.18 -13.13 4.72
CA GLU A 582 17.35 -13.95 5.92
C GLU A 582 18.01 -15.29 5.60
N ALA A 583 17.63 -15.92 4.48
CA ALA A 583 18.28 -17.14 4.00
C ALA A 583 19.78 -16.92 3.70
N VAL A 584 20.12 -15.83 2.98
CA VAL A 584 21.53 -15.49 2.69
C VAL A 584 22.33 -15.19 3.97
N ALA A 585 21.68 -14.59 4.98
CA ALA A 585 22.32 -14.31 6.27
C ALA A 585 22.52 -15.56 7.13
N GLU A 586 21.66 -16.57 7.02
CA GLU A 586 21.79 -17.86 7.72
C GLU A 586 22.81 -18.79 7.07
N GLU A 587 22.95 -18.75 5.74
CA GLU A 587 23.94 -19.54 4.99
C GLU A 587 25.38 -19.03 5.11
N GLN A 588 25.60 -17.79 5.56
CA GLN A 588 26.92 -17.30 5.95
C GLN A 588 27.19 -17.65 7.42
N PRO A 589 27.91 -18.74 7.75
CA PRO A 589 28.26 -19.02 9.13
C PRO A 589 29.05 -17.84 9.68
N ALA A 590 28.61 -17.32 10.84
CA ALA A 590 29.40 -16.40 11.63
C ALA A 590 30.75 -17.07 11.91
N GLY A 591 31.80 -16.64 11.21
CA GLY A 591 33.15 -17.16 11.39
C GLY A 591 33.54 -17.04 12.85
N ASP A 592 33.68 -18.19 13.50
CA ASP A 592 34.13 -18.30 14.88
C ASP A 592 35.52 -17.65 14.99
N PRO A 593 35.77 -16.67 15.88
CA PRO A 593 37.06 -15.98 15.97
C PRO A 593 38.22 -16.85 16.48
N TRP A 594 37.99 -18.14 16.72
CA TRP A 594 38.94 -19.05 17.38
C TRP A 594 39.30 -20.31 16.60
N ALA A 595 38.81 -20.48 15.37
CA ALA A 595 39.21 -21.59 14.51
C ALA A 595 40.37 -21.17 13.57
N ALA A 596 41.50 -20.79 14.16
CA ALA A 596 42.78 -20.76 13.46
C ALA A 596 43.64 -21.86 14.07
N ASP A 597 43.53 -23.06 13.50
CA ASP A 597 44.58 -24.09 13.41
C ASP A 597 43.93 -25.40 12.92
N ASP A 598 43.69 -25.51 11.60
CA ASP A 598 43.87 -26.80 10.90
C ASP A 598 43.81 -26.61 9.37
N PRO A 599 44.85 -27.02 8.61
CA PRO A 599 44.83 -27.02 7.17
C PRO A 599 44.40 -28.41 6.64
N TRP A 600 43.54 -28.40 5.62
CA TRP A 600 43.09 -29.54 4.80
C TRP A 600 41.91 -30.38 5.31
N THR A 601 40.70 -30.01 4.88
CA THR A 601 39.71 -30.95 4.34
C THR A 601 38.79 -30.19 3.37
N ALA A 602 38.97 -30.45 2.08
CA ALA A 602 37.99 -30.15 1.05
C ALA A 602 37.06 -31.35 0.95
N ASP A 603 35.79 -31.17 1.30
CA ASP A 603 34.69 -32.01 0.83
C ASP A 603 33.68 -31.07 0.18
N ASP A 604 33.65 -31.09 -1.15
CA ASP A 604 32.62 -30.46 -2.00
C ASP A 604 31.26 -31.12 -1.77
N PRO A 605 30.18 -30.33 -1.66
CA PRO A 605 28.87 -30.76 -2.08
C PRO A 605 28.16 -29.66 -2.88
N TRP A 606 28.56 -29.46 -4.14
CA TRP A 606 27.74 -28.77 -5.15
C TRP A 606 27.30 -29.78 -6.21
N THR A 607 26.23 -30.50 -5.89
CA THR A 607 25.39 -31.19 -6.88
C THR A 607 23.94 -30.91 -6.50
N GLY A 608 23.25 -30.06 -7.26
CA GLY A 608 21.83 -29.78 -7.08
C GLY A 608 21.33 -28.57 -7.85
N ASP A 609 20.99 -28.80 -9.13
CA ASP A 609 19.89 -28.18 -9.88
C ASP A 609 19.85 -26.65 -10.09
N ASP A 610 20.47 -26.21 -11.20
CA ASP A 610 20.20 -24.93 -11.86
C ASP A 610 18.94 -24.99 -12.74
N PRO A 611 17.89 -24.17 -12.51
CA PRO A 611 16.64 -24.19 -13.27
C PRO A 611 16.58 -23.16 -14.42
N TRP A 612 17.68 -22.93 -15.15
CA TRP A 612 17.72 -21.92 -16.24
C TRP A 612 18.29 -22.40 -17.60
N ALA A 613 18.29 -23.69 -17.89
CA ALA A 613 18.64 -24.22 -19.21
C ALA A 613 17.40 -24.60 -20.04
N ALA A 614 16.63 -23.61 -20.49
CA ALA A 614 15.58 -23.83 -21.49
C ALA A 614 15.37 -22.61 -22.40
N ALA A 615 16.34 -22.37 -23.29
CA ALA A 615 16.06 -21.75 -24.59
C ALA A 615 17.17 -22.10 -25.58
N ASP A 616 16.73 -22.59 -26.74
CA ASP A 616 17.42 -22.52 -28.03
C ASP A 616 18.42 -23.66 -28.39
N ARG A 617 17.92 -24.69 -29.09
CA ARG A 617 18.29 -25.00 -30.49
C ARG A 617 17.66 -26.29 -31.04
N THR A 618 16.92 -26.04 -32.12
CA THR A 618 16.51 -26.81 -33.30
C THR A 618 17.25 -28.11 -33.71
N ASP A 619 16.43 -29.01 -34.26
CA ASP A 619 16.64 -29.97 -35.36
C ASP A 619 17.62 -31.15 -35.19
N ARG A 620 17.11 -32.40 -35.19
CA ARG A 620 17.23 -33.36 -36.32
C ARG A 620 16.52 -34.72 -36.06
N ALA A 621 15.64 -35.04 -37.01
CA ALA A 621 15.00 -36.29 -37.45
C ALA A 621 15.38 -37.70 -36.90
N GLY A 622 14.32 -38.51 -36.79
CA GLY A 622 14.27 -39.98 -37.00
C GLY A 622 14.30 -40.82 -35.71
N ASP A 623 13.57 -41.93 -35.53
CA ASP A 623 12.68 -42.70 -36.39
C ASP A 623 11.97 -43.78 -35.52
N THR A 624 10.69 -44.05 -35.80
CA THR A 624 9.90 -45.29 -35.58
C THR A 624 9.63 -45.98 -34.21
N GLY A 625 8.36 -46.41 -34.06
CA GLY A 625 7.91 -47.67 -33.43
C GLY A 625 7.08 -47.50 -32.13
N ALA A 626 5.77 -47.20 -32.17
CA ALA A 626 4.62 -48.10 -32.38
C ALA A 626 4.08 -48.81 -31.11
N ALA A 627 2.77 -48.56 -30.85
CA ALA A 627 1.74 -49.39 -30.16
C ALA A 627 1.92 -49.68 -28.66
N GLU A 628 0.93 -49.69 -27.76
CA GLU A 628 -0.53 -49.49 -27.76
C GLU A 628 -0.99 -49.30 -26.28
N PRO A 629 -2.27 -48.92 -26.01
CA PRO A 629 -2.76 -48.46 -24.70
C PRO A 629 -3.43 -49.56 -23.87
N GLY A 630 -3.60 -49.34 -22.55
CA GLY A 630 -4.38 -50.26 -21.72
C GLY A 630 -4.67 -49.79 -20.30
N SER A 631 -5.96 -49.56 -20.06
CA SER A 631 -6.75 -49.81 -18.84
C SER A 631 -6.50 -49.02 -17.54
N ASP A 632 -7.49 -48.17 -17.28
CA ASP A 632 -8.23 -48.01 -16.02
C ASP A 632 -8.19 -49.24 -15.09
N ASP A 633 -7.95 -49.03 -13.78
CA ASP A 633 -8.90 -49.47 -12.74
C ASP A 633 -8.64 -48.79 -11.38
N GLU A 634 -9.72 -48.72 -10.63
CA GLU A 634 -10.04 -47.97 -9.43
C GLU A 634 -9.43 -48.50 -8.11
N SER A 635 -9.32 -47.54 -7.19
CA SER A 635 -9.74 -47.63 -5.77
C SER A 635 -8.75 -48.04 -4.68
N THR A 636 -8.94 -47.29 -3.58
CA THR A 636 -8.90 -47.73 -2.17
C THR A 636 -7.58 -47.54 -1.41
N GLY A 637 -7.48 -46.36 -0.78
CA GLY A 637 -7.74 -46.26 0.66
C GLY A 637 -6.68 -46.74 1.65
N GLY A 638 -6.15 -45.76 2.39
CA GLY A 638 -5.67 -45.89 3.77
C GLY A 638 -4.15 -45.98 3.92
N SER A 639 -3.45 -45.46 4.95
CA SER A 639 -3.77 -44.79 6.22
C SER A 639 -2.75 -45.32 7.27
N TRP A 640 -1.95 -44.43 7.87
CA TRP A 640 -1.06 -44.58 9.06
C TRP A 640 0.19 -45.50 8.90
N LEU A 641 1.42 -44.96 9.03
CA LEU A 641 2.25 -44.82 10.25
C LEU A 641 2.58 -46.18 10.90
N ASP A 642 3.85 -46.60 10.83
CA ASP A 642 4.69 -46.87 12.01
C ASP A 642 6.03 -47.60 11.71
N THR A 643 7.10 -46.99 12.25
CA THR A 643 8.12 -47.59 13.14
C THR A 643 9.30 -48.40 12.58
N GLU A 644 10.46 -47.77 12.82
CA GLU A 644 11.79 -48.26 13.21
C GLU A 644 12.04 -49.76 13.45
N GLY A 645 13.27 -50.18 13.13
CA GLY A 645 14.02 -51.08 14.02
C GLY A 645 15.13 -51.90 13.36
N TRP A 646 16.39 -51.59 13.71
CA TRP A 646 17.55 -52.45 14.05
C TRP A 646 17.76 -53.78 13.28
N GLY A 647 18.95 -54.17 12.81
CA GLY A 647 20.33 -53.74 13.06
C GLY A 647 21.33 -54.77 12.50
N GLU A 648 22.59 -54.63 12.96
CA GLU A 648 23.71 -55.61 12.98
C GLU A 648 24.41 -55.89 11.62
N GLU A 649 25.66 -55.44 11.40
CA GLU A 649 26.96 -55.85 11.98
C GLU A 649 27.61 -57.01 11.19
N TRP A 650 28.95 -57.09 11.25
CA TRP A 650 29.90 -58.12 10.77
C TRP A 650 30.91 -57.68 9.67
N ASP A 651 32.08 -57.28 10.18
CA ASP A 651 33.45 -57.74 9.88
C ASP A 651 34.18 -57.44 8.54
N GLU A 652 35.18 -56.55 8.68
CA GLU A 652 36.50 -56.48 8.01
C GLU A 652 37.29 -57.83 8.06
N PRO A 653 38.40 -58.10 7.29
CA PRO A 653 39.50 -57.16 6.99
C PRO A 653 40.28 -57.33 5.65
N ALA A 654 41.27 -56.43 5.49
CA ALA A 654 42.18 -56.13 4.37
C ALA A 654 43.08 -57.28 3.85
N PRO A 655 43.87 -57.05 2.76
CA PRO A 655 45.22 -56.50 2.98
C PRO A 655 45.76 -55.53 1.90
N THR A 656 46.57 -54.58 2.38
CA THR A 656 47.56 -53.78 1.62
C THR A 656 48.74 -54.62 1.11
N PRO A 657 49.48 -54.10 0.12
CA PRO A 657 50.93 -54.06 0.26
C PRO A 657 51.54 -52.66 0.01
N THR A 658 52.37 -52.24 0.97
CA THR A 658 53.50 -51.28 0.89
C THR A 658 54.56 -51.78 -0.12
N VAL A 659 55.42 -51.01 -0.82
CA VAL A 659 56.44 -49.96 -0.49
C VAL A 659 57.03 -49.44 -1.87
N PRO A 660 58.13 -48.63 -2.04
CA PRO A 660 58.68 -47.41 -1.39
C PRO A 660 59.03 -46.22 -2.35
N THR A 661 59.09 -45.01 -1.76
CA THR A 661 60.15 -43.95 -1.86
C THR A 661 60.62 -43.38 -3.22
N ALA A 662 60.44 -42.06 -3.45
CA ALA A 662 61.52 -41.06 -3.62
C ALA A 662 60.97 -39.65 -3.96
N ALA A 663 61.74 -38.65 -3.55
CA ALA A 663 61.39 -37.25 -3.37
C ALA A 663 61.54 -36.34 -4.62
N ALA A 664 60.98 -35.12 -4.44
CA ALA A 664 61.43 -33.82 -4.96
C ALA A 664 60.82 -33.28 -6.27
N GLY A 665 60.29 -32.05 -6.17
CA GLY A 665 60.17 -31.12 -7.30
C GLY A 665 58.77 -30.55 -7.54
N ALA A 666 58.28 -29.72 -6.62
CA ALA A 666 57.08 -28.91 -6.82
C ALA A 666 57.29 -27.86 -7.93
N ALA A 667 56.53 -27.97 -9.01
CA ALA A 667 56.18 -26.89 -9.92
C ALA A 667 54.70 -27.07 -10.26
N ALA A 668 53.84 -26.31 -9.57
CA ALA A 668 52.40 -26.31 -9.84
C ALA A 668 52.08 -25.34 -10.99
N PRO A 669 51.18 -25.71 -11.91
CA PRO A 669 50.78 -24.87 -13.04
C PRO A 669 49.80 -23.77 -12.61
N VAL A 670 49.93 -22.61 -13.24
CA VAL A 670 49.00 -21.47 -13.15
C VAL A 670 47.71 -21.83 -13.90
N PRO A 671 46.50 -21.74 -13.30
CA PRO A 671 45.27 -21.86 -14.06
C PRO A 671 44.89 -20.51 -14.71
N ALA A 672 44.31 -20.62 -15.90
CA ALA A 672 43.82 -19.52 -16.74
C ALA A 672 42.53 -18.88 -16.17
N PRO A 673 42.16 -17.66 -16.60
CA PRO A 673 41.03 -16.91 -16.05
C PRO A 673 39.74 -17.24 -16.81
N ASP A 674 38.77 -17.85 -16.14
CA ASP A 674 37.39 -17.92 -16.63
C ASP A 674 36.46 -17.18 -15.66
N GLN A 675 35.67 -16.27 -16.25
CA GLN A 675 34.39 -15.72 -15.79
C GLN A 675 34.37 -15.00 -14.43
N ALA A 676 34.72 -13.71 -14.44
CA ALA A 676 34.28 -12.73 -13.45
C ALA A 676 33.18 -11.85 -14.05
N CYS A 677 31.93 -12.31 -13.94
CA CYS A 677 30.74 -11.48 -14.11
C CYS A 677 29.99 -11.48 -12.77
N ASP A 678 30.56 -10.85 -11.75
CA ASP A 678 29.92 -10.60 -10.47
C ASP A 678 30.05 -9.12 -10.09
N LEU A 679 28.94 -8.57 -9.59
CA LEU A 679 28.63 -7.19 -9.18
C LEU A 679 29.85 -6.28 -8.80
N PRO A 680 29.95 -5.02 -9.30
CA PRO A 680 31.22 -4.27 -9.25
C PRO A 680 31.63 -3.66 -7.89
N PHE A 681 30.98 -3.98 -6.76
CA PHE A 681 31.17 -3.20 -5.51
C PHE A 681 31.22 -3.99 -4.20
N ALA A 682 31.47 -5.30 -4.22
CA ALA A 682 31.80 -6.02 -2.99
C ALA A 682 33.20 -5.61 -2.52
N LEU A 683 33.28 -4.71 -1.53
CA LEU A 683 34.53 -4.48 -0.79
C LEU A 683 34.97 -5.83 -0.19
N PRO A 684 36.21 -6.29 -0.42
CA PRO A 684 36.68 -7.53 0.18
C PRO A 684 36.62 -7.43 1.71
N SER A 685 36.04 -8.44 2.36
CA SER A 685 35.93 -8.55 3.82
C SER A 685 37.31 -8.55 4.47
N ARG A 686 37.53 -7.68 5.46
CA ARG A 686 38.86 -7.40 6.03
C ARG A 686 39.03 -8.03 7.42
N PRO A 687 40.21 -8.57 7.77
CA PRO A 687 40.55 -8.93 9.15
C PRO A 687 40.75 -7.68 10.04
N PRO A 688 40.33 -7.71 11.31
CA PRO A 688 40.39 -6.55 12.20
C PRO A 688 41.84 -6.13 12.53
N GLY A 689 42.12 -4.82 12.52
CA GLY A 689 43.26 -4.24 13.27
C GLY A 689 44.40 -3.54 12.51
N ASN A 690 44.30 -3.17 11.23
CA ASN A 690 45.42 -2.47 10.55
C ASN A 690 45.03 -1.46 9.44
N GLY A 691 43.95 -0.69 9.64
CA GLY A 691 43.46 0.31 8.66
C GLY A 691 44.46 1.46 8.39
N PRO A 692 44.35 2.15 7.24
CA PRO A 692 45.23 3.29 6.94
C PRO A 692 45.01 4.43 7.93
N ARG A 693 46.08 5.12 8.33
CA ARG A 693 46.04 6.09 9.46
C ARG A 693 45.17 7.33 9.22
N TRP A 694 44.90 7.64 7.95
CA TRP A 694 44.08 8.79 7.56
C TRP A 694 42.58 8.49 7.57
N LEU A 695 42.17 7.23 7.75
CA LEU A 695 40.79 6.77 7.69
C LEU A 695 40.33 6.27 9.06
N GLU A 696 39.38 7.00 9.65
CA GLU A 696 38.62 6.60 10.83
C GLU A 696 37.28 6.02 10.35
N ARG A 697 36.83 4.93 10.98
CA ARG A 697 35.55 4.29 10.68
C ARG A 697 34.65 4.32 11.89
N ASP A 698 33.42 4.70 11.66
CA ASP A 698 32.37 4.68 12.67
C ASP A 698 31.20 3.89 12.07
N ASP A 699 31.21 2.59 12.33
CA ASP A 699 30.17 1.68 11.89
C ASP A 699 29.04 1.72 12.91
N GLY A 700 27.91 2.31 12.51
CA GLY A 700 26.73 2.42 13.36
C GLY A 700 25.91 1.12 13.36
N ASP A 701 25.38 0.78 14.54
CA ASP A 701 24.39 -0.32 14.68
C ASP A 701 22.97 0.09 14.25
N GLY A 702 22.77 1.36 13.89
CA GLY A 702 21.48 1.93 13.50
C GLY A 702 20.84 2.73 14.63
N GLY A 703 20.34 3.92 14.29
CA GLY A 703 19.63 4.78 15.23
C GLY A 703 18.14 4.46 15.34
N ALA A 704 17.46 5.03 16.34
CA ALA A 704 16.05 4.75 16.62
C ALA A 704 15.08 5.10 15.48
N GLU A 705 15.49 5.97 14.54
CA GLU A 705 14.66 6.43 13.44
C GLU A 705 14.99 5.73 12.09
N LEU A 706 15.96 4.81 12.09
CA LEU A 706 16.43 4.10 10.90
C LEU A 706 15.30 3.34 10.20
N VAL A 707 14.68 2.39 10.90
CA VAL A 707 13.63 1.53 10.35
C VAL A 707 12.43 2.37 9.90
N THR A 708 12.01 3.34 10.70
CA THR A 708 10.88 4.22 10.34
C THR A 708 11.16 5.07 9.10
N THR A 709 12.41 5.50 8.91
CA THR A 709 12.81 6.26 7.71
C THR A 709 12.81 5.37 6.48
N LEU A 710 13.37 4.16 6.59
CA LEU A 710 13.37 3.17 5.51
C LEU A 710 11.94 2.77 5.12
N VAL A 711 11.05 2.51 6.07
CA VAL A 711 9.62 2.26 5.81
C VAL A 711 8.98 3.44 5.08
N GLY A 712 9.37 4.67 5.42
CA GLY A 712 8.92 5.88 4.74
C GLY A 712 9.40 5.98 3.30
N ASP A 713 10.68 5.67 3.04
CA ASP A 713 11.26 5.62 1.69
C ASP A 713 10.58 4.53 0.85
N LEU A 714 10.33 3.35 1.43
CA LEU A 714 9.60 2.24 0.78
C LEU A 714 8.15 2.61 0.45
N ALA A 715 7.48 3.36 1.32
CA ALA A 715 6.13 3.87 1.04
C ALA A 715 6.14 4.88 -0.12
N ASP A 716 7.14 5.75 -0.19
CA ASP A 716 7.32 6.68 -1.31
C ASP A 716 7.64 5.93 -2.63
N ALA A 717 8.44 4.86 -2.57
CA ALA A 717 8.69 3.97 -3.70
C ALA A 717 7.39 3.33 -4.21
N ALA A 718 6.56 2.79 -3.32
CA ALA A 718 5.27 2.21 -3.69
C ALA A 718 4.29 3.24 -4.25
N VAL A 719 4.28 4.45 -3.71
CA VAL A 719 3.51 5.58 -4.28
C VAL A 719 3.96 5.87 -5.71
N ALA A 720 5.27 5.93 -5.96
CA ALA A 720 5.82 6.15 -7.30
C ALA A 720 5.50 4.98 -8.26
N ALA A 721 5.53 3.73 -7.77
CA ALA A 721 5.17 2.56 -8.56
C ALA A 721 3.68 2.52 -8.95
N LEU A 722 2.80 3.02 -8.08
CA LEU A 722 1.34 3.04 -8.29
C LEU A 722 0.90 4.15 -9.27
N GLU A 723 1.73 5.16 -9.52
CA GLU A 723 1.36 6.32 -10.36
C GLU A 723 0.86 5.93 -11.76
N PRO A 724 1.53 5.03 -12.52
CA PRO A 724 1.03 4.56 -13.81
C PRO A 724 -0.28 3.76 -13.71
N TYR A 725 -0.47 3.01 -12.63
CA TYR A 725 -1.67 2.20 -12.39
C TYR A 725 -2.92 3.08 -12.27
N TRP A 726 -2.83 4.23 -11.59
CA TRP A 726 -3.94 5.17 -11.50
C TRP A 726 -4.37 5.68 -12.88
N GLY A 727 -3.42 5.95 -13.77
CA GLY A 727 -3.71 6.32 -15.17
C GLY A 727 -4.42 5.23 -15.97
N VAL A 728 -4.10 3.95 -15.73
CA VAL A 728 -4.78 2.80 -16.34
C VAL A 728 -6.19 2.60 -15.76
N MET A 729 -6.33 2.77 -14.45
CA MET A 729 -7.59 2.66 -13.73
C MET A 729 -8.58 3.75 -14.15
N ILE A 730 -8.15 5.00 -14.26
CA ILE A 730 -8.98 6.12 -14.77
C ILE A 730 -9.51 5.83 -16.19
N ARG A 731 -8.73 5.12 -17.02
CA ARG A 731 -9.14 4.72 -18.37
C ARG A 731 -10.04 3.48 -18.41
N GLY A 732 -10.41 2.93 -17.25
CA GLY A 732 -11.26 1.74 -17.12
C GLY A 732 -10.62 0.45 -17.62
N ARG A 733 -9.29 0.38 -17.71
CA ARG A 733 -8.54 -0.81 -18.18
C ARG A 733 -7.88 -1.58 -17.04
N THR A 734 -8.60 -1.75 -15.94
CA THR A 734 -8.14 -2.55 -14.80
C THR A 734 -8.19 -4.04 -15.12
N GLY A 735 -7.18 -4.80 -14.70
CA GLY A 735 -7.14 -6.24 -14.89
C GLY A 735 -5.84 -6.87 -14.37
N PRO A 736 -5.74 -8.21 -14.38
CA PRO A 736 -4.62 -8.94 -13.80
C PRO A 736 -3.26 -8.59 -14.45
N GLN A 737 -3.26 -8.15 -15.72
CA GLN A 737 -2.04 -7.67 -16.38
C GLN A 737 -1.53 -6.35 -15.78
N ALA A 738 -2.42 -5.39 -15.51
CA ALA A 738 -2.04 -4.13 -14.88
C ALA A 738 -1.54 -4.34 -13.44
N GLU A 739 -2.14 -5.31 -12.72
CA GLU A 739 -1.68 -5.72 -11.39
C GLU A 739 -0.26 -6.32 -11.43
N ARG A 740 0.02 -7.24 -12.37
CA ARG A 740 1.35 -7.84 -12.53
C ARG A 740 2.42 -6.80 -12.87
N GLN A 741 2.14 -5.92 -13.83
CA GLN A 741 3.07 -4.86 -14.23
C GLN A 741 3.38 -3.90 -13.06
N THR A 742 2.38 -3.61 -12.21
CA THR A 742 2.58 -2.77 -11.04
C THR A 742 3.41 -3.49 -9.97
N ALA A 743 3.18 -4.80 -9.76
CA ALA A 743 3.98 -5.60 -8.82
C ALA A 743 5.45 -5.74 -9.28
N GLU A 744 5.69 -5.94 -10.58
CA GLU A 744 7.03 -5.93 -11.17
C GLU A 744 7.70 -4.58 -10.96
N ARG A 745 6.99 -3.47 -11.20
CA ARG A 745 7.52 -2.13 -10.98
C ARG A 745 7.84 -1.86 -9.50
N VAL A 746 7.05 -2.38 -8.57
CA VAL A 746 7.38 -2.32 -7.14
C VAL A 746 8.70 -3.06 -6.88
N ARG A 747 8.87 -4.28 -7.38
CA ARG A 747 10.14 -5.04 -7.22
C ARG A 747 11.34 -4.28 -7.78
N GLU A 748 11.20 -3.68 -8.95
CA GLU A 748 12.27 -2.85 -9.55
C GLU A 748 12.65 -1.69 -8.63
N LEU A 749 11.68 -0.98 -8.05
CA LEU A 749 11.96 0.13 -7.14
C LEU A 749 12.51 -0.32 -5.78
N LEU A 750 12.11 -1.49 -5.28
CA LEU A 750 12.72 -2.09 -4.08
C LEU A 750 14.18 -2.46 -4.35
N ALA A 751 14.47 -3.07 -5.49
CA ALA A 751 15.83 -3.39 -5.92
C ALA A 751 16.68 -2.11 -6.07
N LEU A 752 16.12 -1.05 -6.66
CA LEU A 752 16.79 0.26 -6.77
C LEU A 752 17.06 0.86 -5.39
N ALA A 753 16.09 0.80 -4.47
CA ALA A 753 16.24 1.27 -3.09
C ALA A 753 17.34 0.52 -2.34
N ARG A 754 17.42 -0.81 -2.50
CA ARG A 754 18.48 -1.65 -1.95
C ARG A 754 19.84 -1.27 -2.52
N THR A 755 19.96 -1.15 -3.84
CA THR A 755 21.19 -0.72 -4.51
C THR A 755 21.63 0.67 -4.03
N HIS A 756 20.69 1.61 -3.89
CA HIS A 756 20.95 2.94 -3.33
C HIS A 756 21.49 2.86 -1.89
N LEU A 757 20.85 2.07 -1.02
CA LEU A 757 21.30 1.86 0.36
C LEU A 757 22.72 1.25 0.41
N HIS A 758 23.02 0.30 -0.48
CA HIS A 758 24.35 -0.30 -0.59
C HIS A 758 25.42 0.62 -1.19
N ARG A 759 25.03 1.61 -2.01
CA ARG A 759 25.98 2.49 -2.70
C ARG A 759 26.20 3.82 -1.98
N HIS A 760 25.14 4.43 -1.46
CA HIS A 760 25.17 5.79 -0.94
C HIS A 760 24.96 5.85 0.59
N GLY A 761 24.64 4.71 1.21
CA GLY A 761 24.28 4.63 2.64
C GLY A 761 22.86 5.16 2.90
N VAL A 762 22.52 5.33 4.18
CA VAL A 762 21.16 5.71 4.59
C VAL A 762 20.95 7.21 4.78
N LEU A 763 22.01 8.03 4.81
CA LEU A 763 21.87 9.48 4.98
C LEU A 763 21.26 10.20 3.76
N PRO A 764 21.63 9.90 2.50
CA PRO A 764 21.03 10.56 1.35
C PRO A 764 19.68 9.90 1.00
N PRO A 765 18.65 10.71 0.71
CA PRO A 765 17.37 10.17 0.27
C PRO A 765 17.50 9.45 -1.09
N PRO A 766 16.77 8.35 -1.31
CA PRO A 766 16.70 7.73 -2.63
C PRO A 766 15.98 8.65 -3.62
N PRO A 767 16.17 8.45 -4.95
CA PRO A 767 15.69 9.39 -5.97
C PRO A 767 14.17 9.56 -6.04
N PHE A 768 13.42 8.59 -5.50
CA PHE A 768 11.95 8.62 -5.45
C PHE A 768 11.40 9.16 -4.11
N ALA A 769 12.24 9.43 -3.11
CA ALA A 769 11.77 9.94 -1.82
C ALA A 769 11.22 11.36 -1.95
N GLN A 770 10.11 11.63 -1.25
CA GLN A 770 9.46 12.93 -1.41
C GLN A 770 10.20 14.06 -0.64
N PRO A 771 10.41 15.25 -1.23
CA PRO A 771 11.24 16.31 -0.65
C PRO A 771 10.77 16.89 0.69
N HIS A 772 9.50 16.64 1.06
CA HIS A 772 8.87 17.24 2.22
C HIS A 772 9.05 16.41 3.50
N ARG A 773 9.59 15.19 3.42
CA ARG A 773 9.95 14.39 4.60
C ARG A 773 11.27 14.89 5.17
N LEU A 774 11.24 15.34 6.43
CA LEU A 774 12.46 15.68 7.16
C LEU A 774 13.20 14.40 7.52
N ARG A 775 14.35 14.18 6.90
CA ARG A 775 15.24 13.05 7.19
C ARG A 775 16.16 13.41 8.35
N SER A 776 16.32 12.49 9.29
CA SER A 776 17.17 12.71 10.46
C SER A 776 18.65 12.60 10.13
N GLY A 777 19.46 13.23 10.98
CA GLY A 777 20.91 13.25 10.82
C GLY A 777 21.59 11.94 11.24
N PRO A 778 22.94 11.91 11.24
CA PRO A 778 23.75 10.73 11.58
C PRO A 778 23.35 10.03 12.90
N ALA A 779 23.01 10.80 13.94
CA ALA A 779 22.59 10.24 15.22
C ALA A 779 21.26 9.46 15.15
N GLY A 780 20.30 9.93 14.34
CA GLY A 780 18.98 9.31 14.23
C GLY A 780 18.97 8.07 13.35
N LEU A 781 19.80 8.05 12.30
CA LEU A 781 19.83 6.98 11.30
C LEU A 781 20.96 5.97 11.53
N LEU A 782 22.17 6.42 11.83
CA LEU A 782 23.33 5.55 12.05
C LEU A 782 23.53 5.21 13.53
N GLY A 783 22.99 6.03 14.45
CA GLY A 783 23.27 5.89 15.89
C GLY A 783 24.62 6.46 16.30
N ILE A 784 25.28 7.22 15.41
CA ILE A 784 26.62 7.78 15.61
C ILE A 784 26.53 9.20 16.17
N ASP A 785 27.44 9.57 17.08
CA ASP A 785 27.50 10.92 17.63
C ASP A 785 27.74 11.96 16.54
N ALA A 786 26.78 12.87 16.37
CA ALA A 786 26.84 13.94 15.38
C ALA A 786 28.00 14.92 15.65
N ASN A 787 28.51 15.00 16.89
CA ASN A 787 29.68 15.81 17.22
C ASN A 787 30.95 15.27 16.56
N ARG A 788 31.09 13.95 16.37
CA ARG A 788 32.26 13.37 15.67
C ARG A 788 32.36 13.86 14.23
N VAL A 789 31.23 14.04 13.56
CA VAL A 789 31.18 14.60 12.21
C VAL A 789 31.62 16.06 12.20
N ALA A 790 31.18 16.83 13.19
CA ALA A 790 31.60 18.21 13.37
C ALA A 790 33.10 18.33 13.71
N ASP A 791 33.65 17.41 14.50
CA ASP A 791 35.08 17.35 14.84
C ASP A 791 35.96 16.91 13.66
N ALA A 792 35.40 16.13 12.73
CA ALA A 792 36.08 15.66 11.54
C ALA A 792 36.07 16.69 10.39
N ALA A 793 34.93 17.33 10.12
CA ALA A 793 34.74 18.18 8.94
C ALA A 793 34.42 19.65 9.25
N GLY A 794 34.03 19.98 10.49
CA GLY A 794 33.60 21.32 10.86
C GLY A 794 34.72 22.37 10.81
N PRO A 795 34.37 23.65 11.00
CA PRO A 795 35.32 24.76 10.90
C PRO A 795 36.42 24.74 11.99
N LEU A 796 36.19 23.98 13.07
CA LEU A 796 37.12 23.78 14.18
C LEU A 796 37.89 22.46 14.09
N ALA A 797 37.73 21.69 13.00
CA ALA A 797 38.39 20.40 12.84
C ALA A 797 39.91 20.53 12.91
N ASP A 798 40.56 19.59 13.61
CA ASP A 798 42.01 19.60 13.81
C ASP A 798 42.76 19.31 12.51
N ARG A 799 43.39 20.34 11.94
CA ARG A 799 44.23 20.23 10.75
C ARG A 799 45.52 19.43 11.00
N ALA A 800 45.99 19.34 12.25
CA ALA A 800 47.18 18.57 12.59
C ALA A 800 46.94 17.05 12.53
N ALA A 801 45.68 16.63 12.58
CA ALA A 801 45.28 15.24 12.46
C ALA A 801 45.24 14.74 10.99
N ALA A 802 45.38 15.61 10.00
CA ALA A 802 45.49 15.21 8.59
C ALA A 802 46.85 14.54 8.30
N VAL A 803 46.80 13.37 7.66
CA VAL A 803 47.99 12.56 7.36
C VAL A 803 48.36 12.71 5.90
N GLN A 804 49.62 13.05 5.62
CA GLN A 804 50.14 13.18 4.27
C GLN A 804 50.25 11.81 3.59
N LEU A 805 49.64 11.64 2.42
CA LEU A 805 49.67 10.38 1.65
C LEU A 805 50.93 10.20 0.78
N THR A 806 52.04 10.77 1.22
CA THR A 806 53.36 10.60 0.61
C THR A 806 54.32 10.07 1.66
N SER A 807 55.21 9.16 1.27
CA SER A 807 56.22 8.64 2.17
C SER A 807 57.14 9.74 2.69
N VAL A 808 57.81 9.49 3.82
CA VAL A 808 58.73 10.46 4.46
C VAL A 808 59.81 10.95 3.48
N ASP A 809 60.34 10.06 2.64
CA ASP A 809 61.34 10.40 1.62
C ASP A 809 60.77 11.32 0.53
N GLN A 810 59.47 11.18 0.22
CA GLN A 810 58.77 11.94 -0.82
C GLN A 810 58.32 13.31 -0.33
N GLN A 811 58.10 13.49 0.97
CA GLN A 811 57.71 14.78 1.56
C GLN A 811 58.74 15.89 1.29
N ALA A 812 60.01 15.55 1.04
CA ALA A 812 61.05 16.50 0.63
C ALA A 812 60.76 17.21 -0.71
N LEU A 813 59.89 16.62 -1.55
CA LEU A 813 59.48 17.13 -2.86
C LEU A 813 58.27 18.09 -2.78
N LEU A 814 57.62 18.20 -1.62
CA LEU A 814 56.47 19.07 -1.39
C LEU A 814 56.90 20.50 -1.07
N SER A 815 56.06 21.47 -1.44
CA SER A 815 56.28 22.87 -1.09
C SER A 815 56.25 23.06 0.44
N ARG A 816 57.17 23.87 0.95
CA ARG A 816 57.22 24.24 2.39
C ARG A 816 56.44 25.53 2.70
N ASP A 817 55.82 26.15 1.71
CA ASP A 817 55.03 27.36 1.89
C ASP A 817 53.65 27.01 2.49
N PRO A 818 53.35 27.41 3.73
CA PRO A 818 52.04 27.14 4.33
C PRO A 818 50.90 27.89 3.63
N ALA A 819 51.17 29.00 2.93
CA ALA A 819 50.15 29.74 2.18
C ALA A 819 49.76 29.04 0.86
N ALA A 820 50.59 28.11 0.39
CA ALA A 820 50.32 27.35 -0.82
C ALA A 820 49.41 26.13 -0.57
N ALA A 821 49.21 25.73 0.68
CA ALA A 821 48.35 24.63 1.07
C ALA A 821 46.87 25.03 1.00
N ARG A 822 46.06 24.29 0.23
CA ARG A 822 44.62 24.54 0.09
C ARG A 822 43.80 23.50 0.84
N TRP A 823 42.94 23.94 1.75
CA TRP A 823 42.13 23.08 2.62
C TRP A 823 40.68 23.00 2.17
N VAL A 824 40.21 21.80 1.84
CA VAL A 824 38.81 21.50 1.52
C VAL A 824 38.20 20.76 2.70
N HIS A 825 37.15 21.35 3.26
CA HIS A 825 36.29 20.68 4.25
C HIS A 825 35.17 20.01 3.48
N PHE A 826 34.87 18.74 3.73
CA PHE A 826 33.78 18.05 3.05
C PHE A 826 32.94 17.25 4.04
N ALA A 827 31.63 17.25 3.83
CA ALA A 827 30.69 16.48 4.64
C ALA A 827 29.41 16.21 3.85
N PRO A 828 28.64 15.16 4.23
CA PRO A 828 27.34 14.90 3.63
C PRO A 828 26.40 16.08 3.87
N ALA A 829 25.60 16.45 2.86
CA ALA A 829 24.61 17.52 2.98
C ALA A 829 23.64 17.28 4.16
N ALA A 830 23.32 16.02 4.47
CA ALA A 830 22.46 15.62 5.59
C ALA A 830 23.07 15.93 6.99
N ALA A 831 24.39 16.04 7.10
CA ALA A 831 25.09 16.37 8.35
C ALA A 831 25.16 17.89 8.60
N ARG A 832 24.83 18.72 7.60
CA ARG A 832 24.90 20.18 7.68
C ARG A 832 24.21 20.76 8.92
N PRO A 833 22.96 20.38 9.27
CA PRO A 833 22.30 20.95 10.45
C PRO A 833 22.99 20.58 11.76
N ALA A 834 23.71 19.45 11.81
CA ALA A 834 24.45 19.03 13.00
C ALA A 834 25.78 19.81 13.13
N ILE A 835 26.51 19.97 12.02
CA ILE A 835 27.75 20.74 11.97
C ILE A 835 27.48 22.22 12.30
N GLU A 836 26.43 22.82 11.72
CA GLU A 836 26.03 24.20 12.01
C GLU A 836 25.65 24.39 13.49
N ARG A 837 24.97 23.41 14.10
CA ARG A 837 24.64 23.42 15.54
C ARG A 837 25.88 23.32 16.42
N ALA A 838 26.83 22.46 16.08
CA ALA A 838 28.07 22.28 16.83
C ALA A 838 29.01 23.49 16.70
N ALA A 839 29.05 24.13 15.53
CA ALA A 839 29.88 25.32 15.27
C ALA A 839 29.35 26.61 15.93
N GLY A 840 28.05 26.67 16.26
CA GLY A 840 27.39 27.86 16.80
C GLY A 840 27.25 29.01 15.78
N THR A 841 26.58 30.11 16.17
CA THR A 841 26.26 31.25 15.28
C THR A 841 27.47 32.10 14.86
N ALA A 842 28.67 31.81 15.36
CA ALA A 842 29.78 32.77 15.34
C ALA A 842 30.78 32.61 14.19
N LYS A 843 30.77 31.55 13.37
CA LYS A 843 31.89 31.32 12.42
C LYS A 843 31.64 30.45 11.18
N VAL A 844 30.42 30.37 10.63
CA VAL A 844 30.19 29.74 9.29
C VAL A 844 30.62 30.68 8.14
N ALA A 845 31.62 31.52 8.37
CA ALA A 845 32.08 32.55 7.46
C ALA A 845 33.49 32.23 6.98
N GLU A 846 33.61 31.22 6.12
CA GLU A 846 34.56 31.14 5.00
C GLU A 846 34.16 29.94 4.13
N GLY A 847 33.76 30.21 2.88
CA GLY A 847 33.10 29.26 1.97
C GLY A 847 34.01 28.16 1.40
N THR A 848 34.58 27.32 2.25
CA THR A 848 35.43 26.17 1.87
C THR A 848 34.83 24.80 2.17
N GLU A 849 33.57 24.75 2.60
CA GLU A 849 32.81 23.54 2.90
C GLU A 849 32.10 23.02 1.64
N VAL A 850 32.44 21.79 1.23
CA VAL A 850 31.81 21.06 0.15
C VAL A 850 30.77 20.12 0.75
N TRP A 851 29.50 20.37 0.42
CA TRP A 851 28.41 19.49 0.79
C TRP A 851 28.24 18.42 -0.28
N THR A 852 28.62 17.18 0.06
CA THR A 852 28.54 16.06 -0.87
C THR A 852 27.13 15.48 -0.90
N SER A 853 26.73 14.99 -2.07
CA SER A 853 25.51 14.19 -2.24
C SER A 853 25.66 12.77 -1.67
N THR A 854 26.90 12.30 -1.48
CA THR A 854 27.21 11.01 -0.85
C THR A 854 27.09 11.10 0.68
N GLY A 855 26.56 10.05 1.30
CA GLY A 855 26.29 9.99 2.74
C GLY A 855 27.45 9.54 3.63
N ARG A 856 28.53 9.03 3.05
CA ARG A 856 29.48 8.17 3.79
C ARG A 856 30.66 8.88 4.40
N TYR A 857 31.14 9.96 3.77
CA TYR A 857 32.45 10.52 4.11
C TYR A 857 32.34 11.95 4.61
N ALA A 858 33.01 12.23 5.71
CA ALA A 858 33.23 13.58 6.23
C ALA A 858 34.70 13.75 6.61
N GLY A 859 35.28 14.92 6.36
CA GLY A 859 36.67 15.13 6.74
C GLY A 859 37.35 16.35 6.16
N LEU A 860 38.68 16.30 6.17
CA LEU A 860 39.58 17.33 5.70
C LEU A 860 40.49 16.78 4.60
N LEU A 861 40.58 17.53 3.50
CA LEU A 861 41.54 17.31 2.44
C LEU A 861 42.43 18.55 2.28
N CYS A 862 43.73 18.37 2.46
CA CYS A 862 44.72 19.39 2.18
C CYS A 862 45.46 19.06 0.89
N LEU A 863 45.47 19.99 -0.05
CA LEU A 863 46.18 19.87 -1.32
C LEU A 863 47.49 20.66 -1.21
N LEU A 864 48.62 19.93 -1.12
CA LEU A 864 49.95 20.54 -1.08
C LEU A 864 50.60 20.49 -2.46
N PRO A 865 50.96 21.64 -3.07
CA PRO A 865 51.66 21.63 -4.34
C PRO A 865 53.07 21.07 -4.19
N LEU A 866 53.58 20.46 -5.26
CA LEU A 866 54.97 20.04 -5.34
C LEU A 866 55.88 21.26 -5.54
N ARG A 867 57.16 21.14 -5.15
CA ARG A 867 58.14 22.18 -5.44
C ARG A 867 58.34 22.34 -6.96
N PRO A 868 58.67 23.55 -7.45
CA PRO A 868 58.88 23.79 -8.88
C PRO A 868 59.96 22.89 -9.51
N ASP A 869 60.97 22.48 -8.74
CA ASP A 869 62.05 21.61 -9.16
C ASP A 869 61.73 20.11 -9.11
N ALA A 870 60.57 19.73 -8.57
CA ALA A 870 60.10 18.35 -8.43
C ALA A 870 59.18 17.88 -9.58
N VAL A 871 58.68 18.80 -10.42
CA VAL A 871 57.81 18.47 -11.56
C VAL A 871 58.50 18.81 -12.87
N LEU A 872 58.65 17.82 -13.76
CA LEU A 872 59.14 18.00 -15.12
C LEU A 872 57.96 17.90 -16.09
N THR A 873 57.70 18.96 -16.86
CA THR A 873 56.73 18.87 -17.96
C THR A 873 57.40 18.26 -19.17
N VAL A 874 56.84 17.15 -19.68
CA VAL A 874 57.33 16.43 -20.85
C VAL A 874 56.35 16.66 -22.00
N HIS A 875 56.89 16.96 -23.18
CA HIS A 875 56.16 16.93 -24.43
C HIS A 875 56.56 15.67 -25.18
N GLN A 876 55.62 15.03 -25.87
CA GLN A 876 55.97 13.91 -26.75
C GLN A 876 56.98 14.45 -27.78
N ARG A 877 58.13 13.80 -27.87
CA ARG A 877 58.99 13.98 -29.03
C ARG A 877 58.30 13.21 -30.14
N GLU A 878 57.88 13.90 -31.21
CA GLU A 878 57.61 13.22 -32.48
C GLU A 878 58.79 12.26 -32.69
N SER A 879 58.50 10.97 -32.84
CA SER A 879 59.52 10.05 -33.32
C SER A 879 59.91 10.58 -34.68
N GLU A 880 61.15 11.06 -34.78
CA GLU A 880 61.87 11.35 -36.02
C GLU A 880 62.14 10.00 -36.71
N ASP A 881 61.08 9.27 -37.02
CA ASP A 881 61.01 8.07 -37.85
C ASP A 881 59.74 8.24 -38.69
N ASP A 882 59.70 9.37 -39.41
CA ASP A 882 58.90 9.51 -40.62
C ASP A 882 59.89 9.57 -41.79
N PRO A 883 60.32 8.43 -42.36
CA PRO A 883 61.04 8.42 -43.62
C PRO A 883 60.07 7.95 -44.70
N TRP A 884 59.35 8.90 -45.32
CA TRP A 884 58.56 8.71 -46.55
C TRP A 884 57.24 7.95 -46.46
#